data_AF-A0AAD9NW54-F1
#
_entry.id   AF-A0AAD9NW54-F1
#
_cell.length_a   1.000
_cell.length_b   1.000
_cell.length_c   1.000
_cell.angle_alpha   90.00
_cell.angle_beta   90.00
_cell.angle_gamma   90.00
#
_symmetry.space_group_name_H-M   'P 1'
#
loop_
_entity.id
_entity.type
_entity.pdbx_description
1 polymer ?
#
loop_
_entity_poly.entity_id
_entity_poly.type
_entity_poly.pdbx_seq_one_letter_code
_entity_poly.pdbx_strand_id
1 'polypeptide(L)'
;MWNIELKVEASSNVYLEDLHNTKSLNTIQHVTDKSQAYDFYWHRESGLQVNIGVLNVNLIPEYEDVDSDSDNEYILKNPNNSEDKTKFKSITQHYCRNPIPDYYSITLEISRDRTTTAQNVVCDSKNTDTMKCPPGTNYNNKCMFQGTFPDPLNTAWNSVVCTKNTALLRDIFNQNYTVERPIRFPSRRCRIALSRCDQCLSQTRCHTLNPFEQRCCQIDCYTLPDCKLAHSTQCIQVPVECAMGDAYRYTIQPVFQNVKQQYQCQLRLRPQKVLYRLFYFLKLPGTTFQTPPVTMSVFASETNLSFQSHGTFKADYITVEHNTGFNLHKEFIIVGQEARGGGIANYTVNALKKDSDFKQKPVVVHEISHNILIASTQFRRPFDYSTMSWVRDNDCDKDVSRFAHVQKHYRSDSAQLVEVDLQKTPGSFKYFLKSVESPPYLHFTAPGNTSILQYYFSGHGPTLVTNQSLHTQLKLSPDGRIWTITVGGHMTGCPAFLRITINNRLDLEELFRHDLLILCPATFNVTFRIPNWGQQPDKTFDVLFEDSMGSYNVYLTHMLFEQQHVAVETEPVPLGRLPVTSGVVFGVVLVVMGGFLLACLLFYVSVQTSRPKVKKPRSRQLAHAVYASCDQVDANGTYTTTSLKQIHHRRNVLIAIYLIVRFVYSLVFTFTVFFALMMLFLRPDCTRVANLGKFQQQLYNKSISVAADMNRYSRSEMLSQTELMNNMQHACSHYIDDLIQALARQMEALMQHQRLPDAFRNQSTLSNLMQTRVRNLMQEYMLKVENFTRVYKSHVDGNVMPAFTRYKKYLRRVLRNDWLSFPQRLFNLSSSTGMRRQRLHAGLPLSGTAVDFGAFLEIEEVEIIQVMPVRFWQRYNASRPPVPVLPIPGLDR
;
A
#
# COMPACT_ATOMS: atom_id res chain seq x y z
N MET A 1 -6.89 -74.45 16.18
CA MET A 1 -5.95 -73.30 16.27
C MET A 1 -6.54 -72.35 17.29
N TRP A 2 -5.89 -72.19 18.44
CA TRP A 2 -6.34 -71.26 19.46
C TRP A 2 -5.81 -69.87 19.05
N ASN A 3 -6.70 -68.89 18.87
CA ASN A 3 -6.31 -67.48 18.71
C ASN A 3 -5.69 -67.02 20.03
N ILE A 4 -4.36 -67.07 20.12
CA ILE A 4 -3.63 -66.48 21.24
C ILE A 4 -3.44 -65.00 20.87
N GLU A 5 -4.26 -64.13 21.46
CA GLU A 5 -4.17 -62.68 21.33
C GLU A 5 -3.18 -62.10 22.36
N LEU A 6 -2.69 -60.89 22.07
CA LEU A 6 -1.93 -60.07 23.03
C LEU A 6 -2.80 -59.81 24.27
N LYS A 7 -2.25 -60.05 25.48
CA LYS A 7 -2.98 -59.84 26.74
C LYS A 7 -2.14 -59.09 27.76
N VAL A 8 -2.80 -58.24 28.54
CA VAL A 8 -2.21 -57.51 29.67
C VAL A 8 -3.03 -57.76 30.94
N GLU A 9 -2.34 -57.99 32.05
CA GLU A 9 -2.92 -58.18 33.38
C GLU A 9 -2.19 -57.26 34.36
N ALA A 10 -2.90 -56.54 35.23
CA ALA A 10 -2.30 -55.64 36.21
C ALA A 10 -2.84 -55.87 37.62
N SER A 11 -2.09 -55.40 38.63
CA SER A 11 -2.53 -55.40 40.03
C SER A 11 -3.78 -54.53 40.23
N SER A 12 -4.59 -54.84 41.24
CA SER A 12 -5.91 -54.22 41.46
C SER A 12 -5.89 -52.70 41.68
N ASN A 13 -4.75 -52.13 42.05
CA ASN A 13 -4.54 -50.70 42.23
C ASN A 13 -4.07 -49.98 40.95
N VAL A 14 -3.86 -50.70 39.85
CA VAL A 14 -3.37 -50.14 38.59
C VAL A 14 -4.51 -50.12 37.58
N TYR A 15 -4.81 -48.92 37.10
CA TYR A 15 -5.67 -48.71 35.96
C TYR A 15 -4.83 -48.68 34.68
N LEU A 16 -5.33 -49.34 33.62
CA LEU A 16 -4.65 -49.47 32.33
C LEU A 16 -5.47 -48.78 31.22
N GLU A 17 -4.82 -47.93 30.44
CA GLU A 17 -5.37 -47.36 29.21
C GLU A 17 -4.52 -47.77 28.00
N ASP A 18 -5.14 -48.52 27.07
CA ASP A 18 -4.49 -48.96 25.83
C ASP A 18 -4.53 -47.86 24.76
N LEU A 19 -3.43 -47.13 24.58
CA LEU A 19 -3.34 -46.06 23.59
C LEU A 19 -3.18 -46.57 22.16
N HIS A 20 -2.86 -47.85 21.97
CA HIS A 20 -2.66 -48.43 20.64
C HIS A 20 -4.01 -48.65 19.93
N ASN A 21 -5.04 -49.09 20.68
CA ASN A 21 -6.35 -49.42 20.13
C ASN A 21 -7.46 -48.40 20.45
N THR A 22 -7.20 -47.41 21.31
CA THR A 22 -8.24 -46.45 21.70
C THR A 22 -8.67 -45.56 20.52
N LYS A 23 -9.98 -45.44 20.31
CA LYS A 23 -10.57 -44.55 19.30
C LYS A 23 -10.42 -43.07 19.67
N SER A 24 -10.36 -42.23 18.64
CA SER A 24 -10.41 -40.77 18.84
C SER A 24 -11.79 -40.34 19.34
N LEU A 25 -11.81 -39.36 20.23
CA LEU A 25 -13.03 -38.78 20.78
C LEU A 25 -13.40 -37.54 19.96
N ASN A 26 -14.67 -37.41 19.59
CA ASN A 26 -15.19 -36.24 18.92
C ASN A 26 -16.61 -35.88 19.40
N THR A 27 -16.90 -34.60 19.49
CA THR A 27 -18.26 -34.08 19.77
C THR A 27 -18.43 -32.74 19.07
N ILE A 28 -19.54 -32.55 18.37
CA ILE A 28 -19.93 -31.26 17.79
C ILE A 28 -21.11 -30.72 18.58
N GLN A 29 -21.03 -29.43 18.94
CA GLN A 29 -22.07 -28.72 19.68
C GLN A 29 -22.45 -27.45 18.91
N HIS A 30 -23.72 -27.32 18.56
CA HIS A 30 -24.22 -26.14 17.86
C HIS A 30 -24.60 -25.05 18.86
N VAL A 31 -24.22 -23.82 18.54
CA VAL A 31 -24.52 -22.64 19.36
C VAL A 31 -25.86 -22.08 18.94
N THR A 32 -26.84 -22.15 19.83
CA THR A 32 -28.21 -21.71 19.55
C THR A 32 -28.50 -20.34 20.13
N ASP A 33 -27.88 -20.01 21.26
CA ASP A 33 -28.16 -18.80 22.03
C ASP A 33 -26.93 -17.91 22.25
N LYS A 34 -27.17 -16.64 22.58
CA LYS A 34 -26.15 -15.58 22.72
C LYS A 34 -25.11 -15.86 23.79
N SER A 35 -25.49 -16.59 24.83
CA SER A 35 -24.63 -17.01 25.92
C SER A 35 -25.05 -18.41 26.34
N GLN A 36 -24.43 -19.41 25.72
CA GLN A 36 -24.70 -20.80 26.06
C GLN A 36 -23.65 -21.32 27.05
N ALA A 37 -24.10 -22.19 27.94
CA ALA A 37 -23.26 -23.00 28.79
C ALA A 37 -23.76 -24.45 28.72
N TYR A 38 -22.85 -25.39 28.56
CA TYR A 38 -23.16 -26.82 28.54
C TYR A 38 -21.92 -27.62 28.94
N ASP A 39 -22.16 -28.83 29.42
CA ASP A 39 -21.14 -29.83 29.70
C ASP A 39 -21.53 -31.20 29.13
N PHE A 40 -20.53 -32.02 28.86
CA PHE A 40 -20.70 -33.38 28.39
C PHE A 40 -19.54 -34.26 28.85
N TYR A 41 -19.75 -35.57 28.73
CA TYR A 41 -18.77 -36.57 29.13
C TYR A 41 -18.26 -37.35 27.92
N TRP A 42 -16.94 -37.43 27.77
CA TRP A 42 -16.31 -38.46 26.95
C TRP A 42 -15.97 -39.67 27.80
N HIS A 43 -16.21 -40.85 27.24
CA HIS A 43 -15.87 -42.13 27.83
C HIS A 43 -14.85 -42.82 26.94
N ARG A 44 -13.64 -43.03 27.46
CA ARG A 44 -12.62 -43.87 26.80
C ARG A 44 -13.02 -45.34 26.96
N GLU A 45 -12.62 -46.18 26.02
CA GLU A 45 -12.89 -47.63 26.06
C GLU A 45 -12.25 -48.31 27.29
N SER A 46 -11.20 -47.69 27.85
CA SER A 46 -10.55 -48.08 29.09
C SER A 46 -11.40 -47.80 30.34
N GLY A 47 -12.45 -46.98 30.25
CA GLY A 47 -13.33 -46.59 31.37
C GLY A 47 -13.06 -45.20 31.92
N LEU A 48 -12.00 -44.52 31.49
CA LEU A 48 -11.68 -43.13 31.88
C LEU A 48 -12.77 -42.17 31.37
N GLN A 49 -13.28 -41.34 32.27
CA GLN A 49 -14.29 -40.33 31.96
C GLN A 49 -13.65 -38.94 31.95
N VAL A 50 -13.85 -38.19 30.86
CA VAL A 50 -13.45 -36.80 30.72
C VAL A 50 -14.71 -35.94 30.73
N ASN A 51 -14.90 -35.10 31.75
CA ASN A 51 -15.93 -34.08 31.73
C ASN A 51 -15.36 -32.84 31.03
N ILE A 52 -16.10 -32.33 30.04
CA ILE A 52 -15.76 -31.10 29.32
C ILE A 52 -16.96 -30.18 29.42
N GLY A 53 -16.74 -28.95 29.88
CA GLY A 53 -17.76 -27.91 29.89
C GLY A 53 -17.28 -26.63 29.25
N VAL A 54 -18.24 -25.90 28.68
CA VAL A 54 -18.02 -24.64 27.99
C VAL A 54 -18.96 -23.61 28.58
N LEU A 55 -18.43 -22.43 28.88
CA LEU A 55 -19.16 -21.32 29.48
C LEU A 55 -19.03 -20.07 28.60
N ASN A 56 -20.05 -19.22 28.63
CA ASN A 56 -20.06 -17.89 27.98
C ASN A 56 -19.69 -17.96 26.49
N VAL A 57 -20.34 -18.86 25.74
CA VAL A 57 -20.08 -19.02 24.30
C VAL A 57 -20.63 -17.82 23.52
N ASN A 58 -19.73 -17.04 22.93
CA ASN A 58 -19.99 -15.82 22.15
C ASN A 58 -19.60 -16.02 20.67
N LEU A 59 -20.17 -17.05 20.02
CA LEU A 59 -19.94 -17.31 18.59
C LEU A 59 -21.02 -16.70 17.68
N ILE A 60 -22.10 -16.16 18.25
CA ILE A 60 -23.08 -15.37 17.50
C ILE A 60 -22.60 -13.91 17.55
N PRO A 61 -22.13 -13.34 16.43
CA PRO A 61 -21.58 -12.00 16.44
C PRO A 61 -22.67 -10.94 16.67
N GLU A 62 -22.33 -9.94 17.47
CA GLU A 62 -23.16 -8.77 17.74
C GLU A 62 -22.69 -7.60 16.86
N TYR A 63 -23.63 -7.02 16.11
CA TYR A 63 -23.42 -5.82 15.31
C TYR A 63 -24.32 -4.69 15.80
N GLU A 64 -23.90 -3.45 15.57
CA GLU A 64 -24.67 -2.25 15.87
C GLU A 64 -24.80 -1.38 14.61
N ASP A 65 -25.92 -0.70 14.44
CA ASP A 65 -26.08 0.23 13.31
C ASP A 65 -25.22 1.49 13.48
N VAL A 66 -24.57 1.91 12.39
CA VAL A 66 -23.65 3.05 12.42
C VAL A 66 -24.43 4.35 12.58
N ASP A 67 -23.99 5.18 13.54
CA ASP A 67 -24.49 6.54 13.67
C ASP A 67 -23.88 7.42 12.58
N SER A 68 -24.72 8.15 11.86
CA SER A 68 -24.32 8.94 10.70
C SER A 68 -25.24 10.13 10.55
N ASP A 69 -24.74 11.19 9.91
CA ASP A 69 -25.55 12.35 9.59
C ASP A 69 -26.61 11.99 8.56
N SER A 70 -27.82 11.74 9.06
CA SER A 70 -28.88 11.05 8.34
C SER A 70 -29.67 11.92 7.36
N ASP A 71 -30.23 11.28 6.35
CA ASP A 71 -31.19 11.87 5.40
C ASP A 71 -32.65 11.82 5.89
N ASN A 72 -32.88 11.26 7.09
CA ASN A 72 -34.21 10.98 7.61
C ASN A 72 -35.11 12.23 7.66
N GLU A 73 -34.59 13.36 8.16
CA GLU A 73 -35.38 14.58 8.32
C GLU A 73 -35.85 15.13 6.97
N TYR A 74 -34.98 15.09 5.96
CA TYR A 74 -35.31 15.50 4.59
C TYR A 74 -36.44 14.65 4.00
N ILE A 75 -36.33 13.32 4.10
CA ILE A 75 -37.33 12.39 3.57
C ILE A 75 -38.68 12.54 4.27
N LEU A 76 -38.70 12.67 5.60
CA LEU A 76 -39.96 12.79 6.35
C LEU A 76 -40.69 14.12 6.08
N LYS A 77 -39.95 15.21 5.84
CA LYS A 77 -40.50 16.54 5.54
C LYS A 77 -40.92 16.73 4.08
N ASN A 78 -40.37 15.97 3.13
CA ASN A 78 -40.62 16.14 1.69
C ASN A 78 -42.11 15.92 1.34
N PRO A 79 -42.87 16.87 0.77
CA PRO A 79 -44.32 16.73 0.56
C PRO A 79 -44.75 15.58 -0.38
N ASN A 80 -43.85 14.99 -1.16
CA ASN A 80 -44.19 13.92 -2.11
C ASN A 80 -44.34 12.54 -1.44
N ASN A 81 -45.41 11.81 -1.79
CA ASN A 81 -45.76 10.42 -1.41
C ASN A 81 -45.86 10.09 0.10
N SER A 82 -47.08 10.10 0.65
CA SER A 82 -47.37 9.77 2.07
C SER A 82 -47.12 8.30 2.45
N GLU A 83 -47.28 7.36 1.51
CA GLU A 83 -47.16 5.93 1.78
C GLU A 83 -45.70 5.50 2.00
N ASP A 84 -44.79 6.00 1.15
CA ASP A 84 -43.34 5.76 1.27
C ASP A 84 -42.79 6.30 2.59
N LYS A 85 -43.30 7.45 3.05
CA LYS A 85 -42.95 8.00 4.37
C LYS A 85 -43.36 7.11 5.52
N THR A 86 -44.55 6.53 5.46
CA THR A 86 -45.06 5.64 6.52
C THR A 86 -44.16 4.41 6.63
N LYS A 87 -43.77 3.82 5.49
CA LYS A 87 -42.84 2.69 5.47
C LYS A 87 -41.45 3.09 5.94
N PHE A 88 -40.91 4.21 5.46
CA PHE A 88 -39.60 4.73 5.90
C PHE A 88 -39.58 5.01 7.41
N LYS A 89 -40.67 5.56 7.96
CA LYS A 89 -40.84 5.76 9.40
C LYS A 89 -40.88 4.42 10.16
N SER A 90 -41.55 3.40 9.62
CA SER A 90 -41.53 2.06 10.19
C SER A 90 -40.12 1.47 10.24
N ILE A 91 -39.35 1.60 9.15
CA ILE A 91 -37.94 1.16 9.05
C ILE A 91 -37.08 1.86 10.10
N THR A 92 -37.13 3.19 10.15
CA THR A 92 -36.35 4.00 11.11
C THR A 92 -36.67 3.71 12.57
N GLN A 93 -37.91 3.32 12.87
CA GLN A 93 -38.35 3.05 14.24
C GLN A 93 -38.10 1.63 14.72
N HIS A 94 -38.04 0.66 13.82
CA HIS A 94 -38.01 -0.78 14.18
C HIS A 94 -36.81 -1.55 13.64
N TYR A 95 -36.15 -1.07 12.57
CA TYR A 95 -35.25 -1.91 11.79
C TYR A 95 -33.86 -1.32 11.52
N CYS A 96 -33.72 0.01 11.42
CA CYS A 96 -32.43 0.67 11.21
C CYS A 96 -32.56 2.17 11.44
N ARG A 97 -31.73 2.79 12.27
CA ARG A 97 -31.81 4.23 12.55
C ARG A 97 -31.61 5.09 11.30
N ASN A 98 -30.65 4.72 10.44
CA ASN A 98 -30.25 5.50 9.27
C ASN A 98 -30.24 4.63 8.00
N PRO A 99 -31.40 4.48 7.31
CA PRO A 99 -31.49 3.73 6.07
C PRO A 99 -30.66 4.38 4.96
N ILE A 100 -29.85 3.57 4.28
CA ILE A 100 -28.95 4.06 3.21
C ILE A 100 -29.74 4.22 1.90
N PRO A 101 -29.63 5.37 1.22
CA PRO A 101 -30.26 5.56 -0.10
C PRO A 101 -29.57 4.72 -1.18
N ASP A 102 -30.32 4.35 -2.22
CA ASP A 102 -29.79 3.58 -3.34
C ASP A 102 -28.76 4.40 -4.15
N TYR A 103 -28.95 5.72 -4.21
CA TYR A 103 -28.02 6.71 -4.75
C TYR A 103 -28.47 8.14 -4.38
N TYR A 104 -27.66 9.14 -4.75
CA TYR A 104 -27.98 10.56 -4.62
C TYR A 104 -28.12 11.22 -5.99
N SER A 105 -29.09 12.13 -6.09
CA SER A 105 -29.26 13.05 -7.21
C SER A 105 -28.76 14.42 -6.79
N ILE A 106 -27.85 15.00 -7.56
CA ILE A 106 -27.32 16.36 -7.32
C ILE A 106 -27.73 17.23 -8.49
N THR A 107 -28.51 18.27 -8.19
CA THR A 107 -28.96 19.25 -9.18
C THR A 107 -28.05 20.47 -9.12
N LEU A 108 -27.44 20.82 -10.26
CA LEU A 108 -26.74 22.08 -10.48
C LEU A 108 -27.68 23.05 -11.20
N GLU A 109 -27.92 24.19 -10.60
CA GLU A 109 -28.58 25.32 -11.25
C GLU A 109 -27.62 26.50 -11.40
N ILE A 110 -27.52 27.03 -12.62
CA ILE A 110 -26.62 28.12 -12.98
C ILE A 110 -27.45 29.40 -13.13
N SER A 111 -27.24 30.34 -12.20
CA SER A 111 -27.78 31.69 -12.32
C SER A 111 -26.73 32.61 -12.91
N ARG A 112 -26.87 32.95 -14.20
CA ARG A 112 -25.89 33.73 -14.96
C ARG A 112 -25.94 35.22 -14.65
N ASP A 113 -24.80 35.90 -14.83
CA ASP A 113 -24.66 37.37 -14.77
C ASP A 113 -25.24 38.02 -13.50
N ARG A 114 -25.12 37.36 -12.35
CA ARG A 114 -25.58 37.93 -11.08
C ARG A 114 -24.60 38.99 -10.58
N THR A 115 -25.14 40.13 -10.16
CA THR A 115 -24.36 41.22 -9.55
C THR A 115 -24.37 41.13 -8.03
N THR A 116 -23.21 40.99 -7.41
CA THR A 116 -23.03 40.91 -5.94
C THR A 116 -22.09 42.00 -5.44
N THR A 117 -22.18 42.35 -4.16
CA THR A 117 -21.22 43.27 -3.52
C THR A 117 -19.81 42.67 -3.55
N ALA A 118 -18.82 43.45 -3.97
CA ALA A 118 -17.42 43.05 -3.95
C ALA A 118 -16.70 43.65 -2.73
N GLN A 119 -15.76 42.91 -2.14
CA GLN A 119 -14.86 43.42 -1.10
C GLN A 119 -13.41 43.21 -1.54
N ASN A 120 -12.60 44.27 -1.48
CA ASN A 120 -11.16 44.16 -1.68
C ASN A 120 -10.53 43.57 -0.41
N VAL A 121 -10.03 42.34 -0.50
CA VAL A 121 -9.26 41.71 0.57
C VAL A 121 -7.79 41.65 0.14
N VAL A 122 -6.91 42.30 0.90
CA VAL A 122 -5.46 42.22 0.71
C VAL A 122 -4.93 41.12 1.61
N CYS A 123 -4.31 40.10 1.03
CA CYS A 123 -3.74 38.98 1.79
C CYS A 123 -2.23 38.89 1.57
N ASP A 124 -1.47 38.79 2.66
CA ASP A 124 -0.05 38.45 2.65
C ASP A 124 0.15 37.09 3.33
N SER A 125 0.58 36.09 2.57
CA SER A 125 0.76 34.73 3.07
C SER A 125 1.97 34.56 4.00
N LYS A 126 2.82 35.59 4.15
CA LYS A 126 4.07 35.52 4.92
C LYS A 126 4.01 36.22 6.27
N ASN A 127 3.00 37.04 6.52
CA ASN A 127 2.87 37.81 7.75
C ASN A 127 1.79 37.21 8.66
N THR A 128 2.16 36.79 9.87
CA THR A 128 1.27 36.16 10.85
C THR A 128 0.25 37.12 11.47
N ASP A 129 0.47 38.43 11.35
CA ASP A 129 -0.41 39.48 11.88
C ASP A 129 -1.44 39.98 10.85
N THR A 130 -1.31 39.60 9.57
CA THR A 130 -2.33 39.86 8.55
C THR A 130 -3.29 38.69 8.43
N MET A 131 -4.59 38.99 8.41
CA MET A 131 -5.68 38.02 8.25
C MET A 131 -5.39 37.09 7.07
N LYS A 132 -5.22 35.79 7.33
CA LYS A 132 -5.20 34.77 6.27
C LYS A 132 -6.49 34.89 5.48
N CYS A 133 -6.40 35.00 4.15
CA CYS A 133 -7.55 35.07 3.24
C CYS A 133 -8.64 34.08 3.71
N PRO A 134 -9.85 34.54 4.08
CA PRO A 134 -10.87 33.64 4.57
C PRO A 134 -11.27 32.66 3.45
N PRO A 135 -11.47 31.37 3.76
CA PRO A 135 -12.07 30.45 2.82
C PRO A 135 -13.56 30.81 2.69
N GLY A 136 -13.89 31.56 1.64
CA GLY A 136 -15.26 31.79 1.17
C GLY A 136 -16.11 32.69 2.08
N THR A 137 -16.24 33.95 1.72
CA THR A 137 -17.36 34.78 2.19
C THR A 137 -18.58 34.53 1.30
N ASN A 138 -19.74 34.35 1.92
CA ASN A 138 -21.03 34.10 1.30
C ASN A 138 -21.49 35.33 0.49
N TYR A 139 -21.48 35.26 -0.84
CA TYR A 139 -21.83 36.39 -1.72
C TYR A 139 -23.33 36.46 -2.02
N ASN A 140 -24.16 36.66 -0.99
CA ASN A 140 -25.60 36.91 -1.15
C ASN A 140 -25.99 38.39 -0.98
N ASN A 141 -25.03 39.30 -0.78
CA ASN A 141 -25.30 40.71 -0.53
C ASN A 141 -25.54 41.48 -1.84
N LYS A 142 -26.62 42.28 -1.86
CA LYS A 142 -27.08 43.07 -3.01
C LYS A 142 -26.11 44.22 -3.29
N CYS A 143 -25.73 44.41 -4.56
CA CYS A 143 -25.01 45.61 -5.02
C CYS A 143 -25.99 46.80 -5.09
N MET A 144 -25.85 47.82 -4.23
CA MET A 144 -26.85 48.91 -4.16
C MET A 144 -26.95 49.84 -5.40
N PHE A 145 -26.09 49.68 -6.40
CA PHE A 145 -25.91 50.67 -7.48
C PHE A 145 -26.45 50.28 -8.87
N GLN A 146 -27.10 49.12 -9.05
CA GLN A 146 -27.76 48.74 -10.31
C GLN A 146 -29.20 48.26 -10.10
N GLY A 147 -30.15 48.92 -10.79
CA GLY A 147 -31.57 48.64 -10.74
C GLY A 147 -31.99 47.48 -11.64
N THR A 148 -31.94 46.27 -11.10
CA THR A 148 -32.92 45.16 -11.20
C THR A 148 -32.28 43.98 -10.47
N PHE A 149 -32.81 43.62 -9.31
CA PHE A 149 -32.19 42.64 -8.42
C PHE A 149 -32.80 41.26 -8.62
N PRO A 150 -32.02 40.23 -8.96
CA PRO A 150 -32.52 38.87 -8.88
C PRO A 150 -32.73 38.49 -7.40
N ASP A 151 -33.81 37.78 -7.10
CA ASP A 151 -34.15 37.35 -5.74
C ASP A 151 -32.98 36.62 -5.05
N PRO A 152 -32.80 36.78 -3.72
CA PRO A 152 -31.79 36.04 -2.99
C PRO A 152 -31.99 34.54 -3.20
N LEU A 153 -30.92 33.83 -3.55
CA LEU A 153 -30.98 32.37 -3.71
C LEU A 153 -31.26 31.76 -2.34
N ASN A 154 -32.42 31.13 -2.21
CA ASN A 154 -32.87 30.53 -0.96
C ASN A 154 -31.88 29.42 -0.54
N THR A 155 -31.36 29.51 0.69
CA THR A 155 -30.41 28.56 1.27
C THR A 155 -31.18 27.50 2.05
N ALA A 156 -31.46 26.36 1.44
CA ALA A 156 -31.95 25.16 2.13
C ALA A 156 -30.77 24.35 2.67
N TRP A 157 -30.96 23.56 3.73
CA TRP A 157 -29.89 22.73 4.33
C TRP A 157 -29.31 21.67 3.39
N ASN A 158 -30.05 21.28 2.36
CA ASN A 158 -29.62 20.37 1.31
C ASN A 158 -29.12 21.10 0.05
N SER A 159 -28.89 22.42 0.11
CA SER A 159 -28.44 23.22 -1.03
C SER A 159 -27.28 24.14 -0.64
N VAL A 160 -26.26 24.20 -1.49
CA VAL A 160 -25.10 25.08 -1.33
C VAL A 160 -25.00 25.99 -2.55
N VAL A 161 -24.66 27.26 -2.36
CA VAL A 161 -24.49 28.26 -3.43
C VAL A 161 -23.04 28.70 -3.49
N CYS A 162 -22.42 28.52 -4.65
CA CYS A 162 -21.01 28.83 -4.88
C CYS A 162 -20.84 29.86 -6.00
N THR A 163 -19.94 30.81 -5.81
CA THR A 163 -19.56 31.80 -6.83
C THR A 163 -18.13 31.61 -7.36
N LYS A 164 -17.40 30.62 -6.83
CA LYS A 164 -16.02 30.31 -7.19
C LYS A 164 -15.91 29.06 -8.04
N ASN A 165 -14.77 28.89 -8.70
CA ASN A 165 -14.45 27.65 -9.41
C ASN A 165 -14.29 26.49 -8.41
N THR A 166 -15.21 25.53 -8.43
CA THR A 166 -15.22 24.37 -7.51
C THR A 166 -14.89 23.08 -8.25
N ALA A 167 -14.37 22.09 -7.52
CA ALA A 167 -14.15 20.76 -8.08
C ALA A 167 -15.47 20.11 -8.53
N LEU A 168 -16.61 20.40 -7.88
CA LEU A 168 -17.92 19.96 -8.35
C LEU A 168 -18.25 20.50 -9.75
N LEU A 169 -18.05 21.79 -9.98
CA LEU A 169 -18.34 22.42 -11.27
C LEU A 169 -17.52 21.80 -12.40
N ARG A 170 -16.21 21.65 -12.17
CA ARG A 170 -15.25 21.22 -13.18
C ARG A 170 -15.23 19.69 -13.36
N ASP A 171 -15.15 18.95 -12.27
CA ASP A 171 -14.83 17.51 -12.31
C ASP A 171 -16.08 16.63 -12.35
N ILE A 172 -17.21 17.08 -11.78
CA ILE A 172 -18.50 16.35 -11.86
C ILE A 172 -19.35 16.86 -13.02
N PHE A 173 -19.64 18.17 -13.08
CA PHE A 173 -20.57 18.74 -14.07
C PHE A 173 -19.90 19.16 -15.39
N ASN A 174 -18.56 19.13 -15.45
CA ASN A 174 -17.77 19.51 -16.62
C ASN A 174 -18.17 20.88 -17.21
N GLN A 175 -18.46 21.85 -16.34
CA GLN A 175 -18.82 23.21 -16.73
C GLN A 175 -17.62 24.15 -16.59
N ASN A 176 -17.56 25.12 -17.49
CA ASN A 176 -16.52 26.14 -17.48
C ASN A 176 -16.88 27.25 -16.50
N TYR A 177 -15.90 27.65 -15.69
CA TYR A 177 -16.04 28.77 -14.77
C TYR A 177 -15.97 30.12 -15.52
N THR A 178 -16.95 30.98 -15.31
CA THR A 178 -16.93 32.37 -15.75
C THR A 178 -16.18 33.25 -14.76
N VAL A 179 -15.09 33.90 -15.20
CA VAL A 179 -14.33 34.85 -14.37
C VAL A 179 -15.20 36.06 -14.02
N GLU A 180 -15.19 36.44 -12.74
CA GLU A 180 -15.95 37.59 -12.26
C GLU A 180 -15.45 38.89 -12.88
N ARG A 181 -16.39 39.72 -13.35
CA ARG A 181 -16.10 41.03 -13.91
C ARG A 181 -16.27 42.11 -12.82
N PRO A 182 -15.20 42.83 -12.46
CA PRO A 182 -15.31 43.91 -11.48
C PRO A 182 -16.08 45.09 -12.08
N ILE A 183 -17.05 45.61 -11.35
CA ILE A 183 -17.78 46.83 -11.67
C ILE A 183 -17.25 47.94 -10.77
N ARG A 184 -16.71 48.98 -11.40
CA ARG A 184 -16.16 50.17 -10.73
C ARG A 184 -17.07 51.36 -10.97
N PHE A 185 -17.22 52.21 -9.95
CA PHE A 185 -17.98 53.44 -10.04
C PHE A 185 -17.04 54.65 -9.94
N PRO A 186 -16.36 55.06 -11.05
CA PRO A 186 -15.46 56.20 -11.02
C PRO A 186 -16.20 57.48 -10.64
N SER A 187 -15.55 58.30 -9.81
CA SER A 187 -16.09 59.60 -9.41
C SER A 187 -16.44 60.45 -10.65
N ARG A 188 -17.43 61.34 -10.53
CA ARG A 188 -17.83 62.23 -11.64
C ARG A 188 -16.65 63.02 -12.20
N ARG A 189 -15.70 63.41 -11.34
CA ARG A 189 -14.48 64.15 -11.72
C ARG A 189 -13.52 63.30 -12.57
N CYS A 190 -13.32 62.04 -12.22
CA CYS A 190 -12.47 61.13 -13.00
C CYS A 190 -13.08 60.79 -14.36
N ARG A 191 -14.39 60.60 -14.45
CA ARG A 191 -15.07 60.35 -15.74
C ARG A 191 -14.90 61.50 -16.73
N ILE A 192 -15.01 62.74 -16.25
CA ILE A 192 -14.84 63.94 -17.08
C ILE A 192 -13.37 64.08 -17.53
N ALA A 193 -12.41 63.85 -16.62
CA ALA A 193 -10.99 63.93 -16.93
C ALA A 193 -10.54 62.89 -17.98
N LEU A 194 -11.02 61.64 -17.85
CA LEU A 194 -10.70 60.56 -18.80
C LEU A 194 -11.24 60.87 -20.20
N SER A 195 -12.51 61.28 -20.29
CA SER A 195 -13.13 61.65 -21.58
C SER A 195 -12.40 62.78 -22.29
N ARG A 196 -11.90 63.79 -21.56
CA ARG A 196 -11.12 64.90 -22.13
C ARG A 196 -9.70 64.51 -22.53
N CYS A 197 -9.08 63.60 -21.78
CA CYS A 197 -7.77 63.05 -22.12
C CYS A 197 -7.83 62.25 -23.43
N ASP A 198 -8.80 61.34 -23.55
CA ASP A 198 -9.03 60.54 -24.76
C ASP A 198 -9.35 61.42 -25.97
N GLN A 199 -10.05 62.54 -25.75
CA GLN A 199 -10.32 63.53 -26.79
C GLN A 199 -9.05 64.25 -27.28
N CYS A 200 -8.06 64.50 -26.42
CA CYS A 200 -6.76 65.05 -26.84
C CYS A 200 -5.95 64.01 -27.62
N LEU A 201 -5.85 62.79 -27.09
CA LEU A 201 -5.07 61.71 -27.69
C LEU A 201 -5.61 61.28 -29.06
N SER A 202 -6.92 61.43 -29.27
CA SER A 202 -7.58 61.14 -30.56
C SER A 202 -7.54 62.29 -31.58
N GLN A 203 -7.11 63.50 -31.21
CA GLN A 203 -6.95 64.60 -32.16
C GLN A 203 -5.59 64.55 -32.85
N THR A 204 -5.57 64.09 -34.10
CA THR A 204 -4.45 64.23 -35.04
C THR A 204 -4.30 65.69 -35.50
N ARG A 205 -3.61 66.53 -34.73
CA ARG A 205 -3.24 67.89 -35.16
C ARG A 205 -1.77 68.19 -34.85
N CYS A 206 -0.87 67.87 -35.78
CA CYS A 206 0.42 68.56 -35.87
C CYS A 206 0.26 69.68 -36.92
N HIS A 207 -0.03 70.92 -36.49
CA HIS A 207 0.15 72.06 -37.39
C HIS A 207 1.63 72.47 -37.39
N THR A 208 2.22 72.46 -38.58
CA THR A 208 3.62 72.70 -38.90
C THR A 208 4.05 74.15 -38.74
N LEU A 209 5.14 74.41 -38.01
CA LEU A 209 5.95 75.63 -38.11
C LEU A 209 7.44 75.29 -37.95
N ASN A 210 7.96 74.31 -38.72
CA ASN A 210 9.36 74.15 -39.17
C ASN A 210 9.70 72.67 -39.40
N PRO A 211 10.34 72.32 -40.55
CA PRO A 211 10.72 70.94 -40.87
C PRO A 211 11.90 70.39 -40.04
N PHE A 212 12.52 71.19 -39.17
CA PHE A 212 13.64 70.78 -38.30
C PHE A 212 13.27 70.63 -36.80
N GLU A 213 12.00 70.81 -36.42
CA GLU A 213 11.53 70.63 -35.03
C GLU A 213 10.17 69.92 -34.95
N GLN A 214 10.00 68.78 -35.61
CA GLN A 214 8.85 67.91 -35.32
C GLN A 214 9.14 67.07 -34.06
N ARG A 215 8.54 67.47 -32.93
CA ARG A 215 8.46 66.65 -31.70
C ARG A 215 7.30 65.65 -31.80
N CYS A 216 7.34 64.57 -31.03
CA CYS A 216 6.24 63.60 -30.93
C CYS A 216 4.96 64.28 -30.39
N CYS A 217 4.05 64.71 -31.27
CA CYS A 217 2.91 65.58 -30.93
C CYS A 217 1.93 64.99 -29.88
N GLN A 218 1.92 63.68 -29.64
CA GLN A 218 1.06 63.05 -28.63
C GLN A 218 1.63 63.12 -27.20
N ILE A 219 2.92 63.41 -27.04
CA ILE A 219 3.55 63.57 -25.72
C ILE A 219 2.93 64.76 -24.98
N ASP A 220 2.59 65.84 -25.70
CA ASP A 220 2.04 67.05 -25.08
C ASP A 220 0.66 66.80 -24.47
N CYS A 221 -0.16 65.90 -25.03
CA CYS A 221 -1.43 65.50 -24.41
C CYS A 221 -1.22 64.86 -23.03
N TYR A 222 -0.19 64.03 -22.86
CA TYR A 222 0.15 63.45 -21.55
C TYR A 222 0.64 64.49 -20.53
N THR A 223 0.99 65.70 -20.98
CA THR A 223 1.35 66.80 -20.08
C THR A 223 0.14 67.59 -19.55
N LEU A 224 -1.04 67.46 -20.16
CA LEU A 224 -2.26 68.16 -19.77
C LEU A 224 -2.75 67.75 -18.36
N PRO A 225 -3.32 68.69 -17.58
CA PRO A 225 -3.82 68.40 -16.24
C PRO A 225 -4.90 67.30 -16.22
N ASP A 226 -5.79 67.29 -17.22
CA ASP A 226 -6.87 66.31 -17.33
C ASP A 226 -6.33 64.91 -17.66
N CYS A 227 -5.32 64.77 -18.53
CA CYS A 227 -4.63 63.49 -18.75
C CYS A 227 -3.81 63.04 -17.55
N LYS A 228 -3.12 63.96 -16.88
CA LYS A 228 -2.41 63.68 -15.62
C LYS A 228 -3.37 63.20 -14.53
N LEU A 229 -4.57 63.77 -14.43
CA LEU A 229 -5.59 63.37 -13.47
C LEU A 229 -6.25 62.05 -13.88
N ALA A 230 -6.58 61.85 -15.16
CA ALA A 230 -7.15 60.62 -15.69
C ALA A 230 -6.22 59.42 -15.48
N HIS A 231 -4.92 59.62 -15.68
CA HIS A 231 -3.88 58.63 -15.41
C HIS A 231 -3.25 58.76 -14.02
N SER A 232 -3.85 59.54 -13.12
CA SER A 232 -3.40 59.60 -11.72
C SER A 232 -3.82 58.34 -10.98
N THR A 233 -3.08 58.02 -9.91
CA THR A 233 -3.43 56.92 -9.00
C THR A 233 -4.86 57.04 -8.46
N GLN A 234 -5.37 58.27 -8.27
CA GLN A 234 -6.73 58.53 -7.78
C GLN A 234 -7.85 58.11 -8.74
N CYS A 235 -7.62 58.20 -10.06
CA CYS A 235 -8.62 57.80 -11.06
C CYS A 235 -8.40 56.39 -11.62
N ILE A 236 -7.18 55.85 -11.51
CA ILE A 236 -6.85 54.47 -11.90
C ILE A 236 -7.28 53.47 -10.81
N GLN A 237 -7.13 53.82 -9.53
CA GLN A 237 -7.41 52.94 -8.38
C GLN A 237 -8.79 53.19 -7.76
N VAL A 238 -9.84 53.26 -8.59
CA VAL A 238 -11.22 53.30 -8.07
C VAL A 238 -11.54 51.92 -7.44
N PRO A 239 -12.02 51.87 -6.19
CA PRO A 239 -12.35 50.60 -5.54
C PRO A 239 -13.43 49.85 -6.33
N VAL A 240 -13.30 48.52 -6.37
CA VAL A 240 -14.33 47.64 -6.92
C VAL A 240 -15.43 47.51 -5.87
N GLU A 241 -16.62 48.02 -6.16
CA GLU A 241 -17.74 47.98 -5.22
C GLU A 241 -18.70 46.83 -5.51
N CYS A 242 -18.76 46.39 -6.77
CA CYS A 242 -19.58 45.25 -7.18
C CYS A 242 -18.82 44.34 -8.15
N ALA A 243 -19.23 43.07 -8.21
CA ALA A 243 -18.74 42.09 -9.17
C ALA A 243 -19.93 41.43 -9.86
N MET A 244 -19.78 41.11 -11.14
CA MET A 244 -20.76 40.37 -11.92
C MET A 244 -20.17 39.03 -12.31
N GLY A 245 -20.90 37.94 -12.05
CA GLY A 245 -20.49 36.59 -12.39
C GLY A 245 -21.61 35.58 -12.16
N ASP A 246 -21.33 34.32 -12.49
CA ASP A 246 -22.30 33.25 -12.36
C ASP A 246 -22.34 32.71 -10.91
N ALA A 247 -23.54 32.35 -10.45
CA ALA A 247 -23.73 31.65 -9.19
C ALA A 247 -24.24 30.23 -9.46
N TYR A 248 -23.59 29.26 -8.83
CA TYR A 248 -23.83 27.83 -9.00
C TYR A 248 -24.50 27.27 -7.74
N ARG A 249 -25.75 26.82 -7.86
CA ARG A 249 -26.49 26.19 -6.75
C ARG A 249 -26.47 24.67 -6.90
N TYR A 250 -25.90 23.98 -5.92
CA TYR A 250 -25.85 22.52 -5.85
C TYR A 250 -26.83 22.00 -4.80
N THR A 251 -27.85 21.28 -5.23
CA THR A 251 -28.88 20.70 -4.35
C THR A 251 -28.76 19.18 -4.34
N ILE A 252 -28.54 18.58 -3.17
CA ILE A 252 -28.49 17.12 -3.00
C ILE A 252 -29.86 16.56 -2.60
N GLN A 253 -30.20 15.39 -3.14
CA GLN A 253 -31.42 14.65 -2.81
C GLN A 253 -31.11 13.14 -2.74
N PRO A 254 -31.49 12.43 -1.66
CA PRO A 254 -31.35 10.99 -1.57
C PRO A 254 -32.49 10.30 -2.33
N VAL A 255 -32.18 9.24 -3.08
CA VAL A 255 -33.17 8.46 -3.83
C VAL A 255 -33.27 7.04 -3.27
N PHE A 256 -34.48 6.65 -2.91
CA PHE A 256 -34.84 5.29 -2.50
C PHE A 256 -35.77 4.69 -3.55
N GLN A 257 -35.27 3.78 -4.38
CA GLN A 257 -36.05 3.21 -5.49
C GLN A 257 -37.13 2.25 -4.99
N ASN A 258 -36.84 1.47 -3.95
CA ASN A 258 -37.68 0.35 -3.50
C ASN A 258 -37.93 0.35 -1.98
N VAL A 259 -38.09 1.51 -1.34
CA VAL A 259 -38.26 1.62 0.13
C VAL A 259 -39.43 0.80 0.68
N LYS A 260 -40.44 0.54 -0.17
CA LYS A 260 -41.58 -0.32 0.16
C LYS A 260 -41.14 -1.77 0.41
N GLN A 261 -40.28 -2.31 -0.44
CA GLN A 261 -39.94 -3.73 -0.47
C GLN A 261 -38.62 -4.07 0.22
N GLN A 262 -37.67 -3.13 0.25
CA GLN A 262 -36.36 -3.37 0.81
C GLN A 262 -35.75 -2.11 1.44
N TYR A 263 -34.84 -2.32 2.39
CA TYR A 263 -34.00 -1.27 2.94
C TYR A 263 -32.56 -1.77 3.11
N GLN A 264 -31.64 -0.82 3.24
CA GLN A 264 -30.23 -1.09 3.47
C GLN A 264 -29.78 -0.36 4.74
N CYS A 265 -28.95 -1.00 5.56
CA CYS A 265 -28.40 -0.40 6.77
C CYS A 265 -26.91 -0.75 6.91
N GLN A 266 -26.10 0.18 7.40
CA GLN A 266 -24.70 -0.06 7.68
C GLN A 266 -24.55 -0.55 9.12
N LEU A 267 -23.92 -1.72 9.27
CA LEU A 267 -23.67 -2.35 10.55
C LEU A 267 -22.18 -2.34 10.86
N ARG A 268 -21.83 -2.21 12.13
CA ARG A 268 -20.47 -2.29 12.66
C ARG A 268 -20.37 -3.37 13.72
N LEU A 269 -19.33 -4.21 13.64
CA LEU A 269 -19.10 -5.29 14.58
C LEU A 269 -18.79 -4.73 15.98
N ARG A 270 -19.47 -5.27 16.99
CA ARG A 270 -19.15 -5.00 18.39
C ARG A 270 -18.14 -6.04 18.89
N PRO A 271 -16.91 -5.64 19.24
CA PRO A 271 -15.87 -6.60 19.59
C PRO A 271 -16.18 -7.28 20.93
N GLN A 272 -16.10 -8.61 20.96
CA GLN A 272 -16.12 -9.39 22.18
C GLN A 272 -14.69 -9.62 22.67
N LYS A 273 -14.46 -9.67 23.99
CA LYS A 273 -13.12 -9.94 24.54
C LYS A 273 -12.82 -11.43 24.64
N VAL A 274 -13.84 -12.23 24.95
CA VAL A 274 -13.73 -13.68 25.17
C VAL A 274 -14.74 -14.37 24.27
N LEU A 275 -14.28 -15.33 23.46
CA LEU A 275 -15.12 -16.15 22.60
C LEU A 275 -15.84 -17.24 23.40
N TYR A 276 -15.12 -17.93 24.27
CA TYR A 276 -15.67 -18.93 25.19
C TYR A 276 -14.66 -19.28 26.28
N ARG A 277 -15.15 -19.88 27.37
CA ARG A 277 -14.31 -20.46 28.44
C ARG A 277 -14.51 -21.96 28.45
N LEU A 278 -13.41 -22.70 28.39
CA LEU A 278 -13.38 -24.15 28.47
C LEU A 278 -12.99 -24.56 29.89
N PHE A 279 -13.65 -25.57 30.44
CA PHE A 279 -13.16 -26.28 31.60
C PHE A 279 -13.26 -27.79 31.40
N TYR A 280 -12.35 -28.55 32.03
CA TYR A 280 -12.40 -30.01 32.01
C TYR A 280 -11.74 -30.63 33.23
N PHE A 281 -12.14 -31.86 33.54
CA PHE A 281 -11.49 -32.69 34.55
C PHE A 281 -11.68 -34.17 34.23
N LEU A 282 -10.81 -34.99 34.82
CA LEU A 282 -10.83 -36.44 34.67
C LEU A 282 -11.45 -37.08 35.89
N LYS A 283 -12.20 -38.15 35.66
CA LYS A 283 -12.77 -39.01 36.69
C LYS A 283 -12.62 -40.46 36.27
N LEU A 284 -12.22 -41.31 37.21
CA LEU A 284 -12.23 -42.75 37.00
C LEU A 284 -13.41 -43.36 37.76
N PRO A 285 -14.48 -43.81 37.05
CA PRO A 285 -15.66 -44.39 37.68
C PRO A 285 -15.31 -45.59 38.57
N GLY A 286 -15.95 -45.69 39.74
CA GLY A 286 -15.68 -46.76 40.70
C GLY A 286 -14.46 -46.55 41.60
N THR A 287 -13.73 -45.45 41.44
CA THR A 287 -12.62 -45.05 42.31
C THR A 287 -12.84 -43.65 42.89
N THR A 288 -12.02 -43.25 43.86
CA THR A 288 -12.00 -41.88 44.41
C THR A 288 -11.16 -40.92 43.57
N PHE A 289 -10.56 -41.38 42.47
CA PHE A 289 -9.68 -40.56 41.64
C PHE A 289 -10.48 -39.57 40.80
N GLN A 290 -10.25 -38.29 41.06
CA GLN A 290 -10.73 -37.17 40.28
C GLN A 290 -9.67 -36.07 40.25
N THR A 291 -9.40 -35.49 39.09
CA THR A 291 -8.47 -34.36 38.98
C THR A 291 -9.17 -33.04 39.32
N PRO A 292 -8.44 -32.03 39.81
CA PRO A 292 -8.93 -30.66 39.86
C PRO A 292 -9.37 -30.18 38.45
N PRO A 293 -10.40 -29.34 38.37
CA PRO A 293 -10.85 -28.76 37.10
C PRO A 293 -9.84 -27.74 36.58
N VAL A 294 -9.46 -27.90 35.32
CA VAL A 294 -8.64 -26.94 34.57
C VAL A 294 -9.58 -26.00 33.83
N THR A 295 -9.33 -24.69 33.89
CA THR A 295 -10.15 -23.67 33.20
C THR A 295 -9.27 -22.82 32.29
N MET A 296 -9.70 -22.64 31.03
CA MET A 296 -8.99 -21.85 30.01
C MET A 296 -9.97 -20.88 29.34
N SER A 297 -9.49 -19.70 28.95
CA SER A 297 -10.29 -18.71 28.22
C SER A 297 -9.72 -18.50 26.82
N VAL A 298 -10.59 -18.56 25.80
CA VAL A 298 -10.23 -18.25 24.42
C VAL A 298 -10.61 -16.81 24.13
N PHE A 299 -9.61 -15.99 23.82
CA PHE A 299 -9.79 -14.55 23.60
C PHE A 299 -10.07 -14.25 22.14
N ALA A 300 -10.96 -13.28 21.91
CA ALA A 300 -11.16 -12.71 20.58
C ALA A 300 -10.06 -11.69 20.29
N SER A 301 -9.55 -11.70 19.06
CA SER A 301 -8.51 -10.77 18.60
C SER A 301 -9.11 -9.73 17.66
N GLU A 302 -9.07 -8.45 18.03
CA GLU A 302 -9.60 -7.35 17.20
C GLU A 302 -8.95 -7.26 15.80
N THR A 303 -7.71 -7.72 15.67
CA THR A 303 -6.95 -7.71 14.42
C THR A 303 -7.20 -8.95 13.57
N ASN A 304 -7.53 -10.09 14.19
CA ASN A 304 -7.69 -11.38 13.52
C ASN A 304 -9.15 -11.84 13.56
N LEU A 305 -10.01 -11.18 12.77
CA LEU A 305 -11.40 -11.57 12.59
C LEU A 305 -11.56 -12.94 11.92
N SER A 306 -10.58 -13.38 11.12
CA SER A 306 -10.60 -14.72 10.53
C SER A 306 -10.54 -15.82 11.59
N PHE A 307 -9.71 -15.66 12.62
CA PHE A 307 -9.69 -16.60 13.74
C PHE A 307 -11.02 -16.61 14.49
N GLN A 308 -11.60 -15.43 14.74
CA GLN A 308 -12.91 -15.35 15.40
C GLN A 308 -14.03 -16.01 14.59
N SER A 309 -14.00 -15.91 13.26
CA SER A 309 -14.98 -16.56 12.40
C SER A 309 -14.77 -18.06 12.31
N HIS A 310 -13.51 -18.49 12.21
CA HIS A 310 -13.14 -19.89 12.13
C HIS A 310 -11.72 -20.09 12.69
N GLY A 311 -11.61 -20.87 13.76
CA GLY A 311 -10.36 -21.02 14.48
C GLY A 311 -10.26 -22.34 15.22
N THR A 312 -9.02 -22.78 15.44
CA THR A 312 -8.70 -23.97 16.23
C THR A 312 -7.89 -23.58 17.44
N PHE A 313 -8.30 -24.04 18.61
CA PHE A 313 -7.62 -23.82 19.88
C PHE A 313 -7.26 -25.17 20.52
N LYS A 314 -5.99 -25.36 20.88
CA LYS A 314 -5.52 -26.58 21.55
C LYS A 314 -5.37 -26.32 23.04
N ALA A 315 -6.21 -26.98 23.84
CA ALA A 315 -6.20 -27.01 25.29
C ALA A 315 -5.65 -28.37 25.74
N ASP A 316 -4.37 -28.44 26.04
CA ASP A 316 -3.65 -29.70 26.34
C ASP A 316 -3.86 -30.77 25.26
N TYR A 317 -4.61 -31.85 25.58
CA TYR A 317 -4.97 -32.94 24.66
C TYR A 317 -6.29 -32.69 23.89
N ILE A 318 -7.07 -31.68 24.29
CA ILE A 318 -8.35 -31.33 23.67
C ILE A 318 -8.11 -30.27 22.60
N THR A 319 -8.54 -30.53 21.38
CA THR A 319 -8.57 -29.53 20.31
C THR A 319 -10.01 -29.08 20.10
N VAL A 320 -10.24 -27.77 20.20
CA VAL A 320 -11.53 -27.12 20.01
C VAL A 320 -11.48 -26.29 18.74
N GLU A 321 -12.19 -26.73 17.71
CA GLU A 321 -12.47 -25.94 16.51
C GLU A 321 -13.77 -25.16 16.73
N HIS A 322 -13.80 -23.89 16.37
CA HIS A 322 -15.02 -23.07 16.40
C HIS A 322 -15.29 -22.45 15.04
N ASN A 323 -16.56 -22.25 14.74
CA ASN A 323 -17.01 -21.61 13.50
C ASN A 323 -18.27 -20.78 13.76
N THR A 324 -18.33 -19.56 13.26
CA THR A 324 -19.51 -18.67 13.36
C THR A 324 -20.52 -18.88 12.22
N GLY A 325 -20.18 -19.68 11.22
CA GLY A 325 -21.04 -20.01 10.08
C GLY A 325 -20.94 -19.07 8.88
N PHE A 326 -20.22 -17.96 9.01
CA PHE A 326 -19.95 -16.99 7.95
C PHE A 326 -18.72 -16.14 8.25
N ASN A 327 -18.13 -15.55 7.21
CA ASN A 327 -16.92 -14.72 7.35
C ASN A 327 -17.25 -13.39 8.04
N LEU A 328 -16.58 -13.09 9.15
CA LEU A 328 -16.77 -11.84 9.89
C LEU A 328 -16.04 -10.67 9.23
N HIS A 329 -16.72 -9.54 9.13
CA HIS A 329 -16.15 -8.27 8.69
C HIS A 329 -16.41 -7.17 9.72
N LYS A 330 -15.54 -6.16 9.76
CA LYS A 330 -15.70 -5.01 10.68
C LYS A 330 -17.01 -4.27 10.44
N GLU A 331 -17.40 -4.14 9.18
CA GLU A 331 -18.63 -3.48 8.77
C GLU A 331 -19.32 -4.27 7.66
N PHE A 332 -20.65 -4.26 7.70
CA PHE A 332 -21.52 -4.89 6.73
C PHE A 332 -22.58 -3.92 6.23
N ILE A 333 -23.10 -4.20 5.03
CA ILE A 333 -24.41 -3.70 4.61
C ILE A 333 -25.41 -4.84 4.79
N ILE A 334 -26.36 -4.67 5.69
CA ILE A 334 -27.51 -5.54 5.80
C ILE A 334 -28.61 -5.06 4.86
N VAL A 335 -29.21 -5.98 4.12
CA VAL A 335 -30.35 -5.73 3.25
C VAL A 335 -31.52 -6.54 3.77
N GLY A 336 -32.54 -5.85 4.27
CA GLY A 336 -33.80 -6.47 4.69
C GLY A 336 -34.83 -6.38 3.57
N GLN A 337 -35.48 -7.50 3.26
CA GLN A 337 -36.53 -7.60 2.25
C GLN A 337 -37.87 -8.00 2.89
N GLU A 338 -38.94 -7.36 2.43
CA GLU A 338 -40.31 -7.63 2.86
C GLU A 338 -40.81 -8.99 2.35
N ALA A 339 -41.43 -9.76 3.26
CA ALA A 339 -42.15 -10.98 2.90
C ALA A 339 -43.57 -10.68 2.41
N ARG A 340 -44.16 -11.65 1.70
CA ARG A 340 -45.51 -11.57 1.12
C ARG A 340 -46.64 -11.32 2.15
N GLY A 341 -46.38 -11.45 3.46
CA GLY A 341 -47.35 -11.26 4.55
C GLY A 341 -47.31 -9.91 5.26
N GLY A 342 -46.47 -8.97 4.81
CA GLY A 342 -46.25 -7.68 5.48
C GLY A 342 -45.24 -7.81 6.62
N GLY A 343 -44.15 -7.05 6.53
CA GLY A 343 -43.02 -7.14 7.47
C GLY A 343 -41.76 -7.75 6.84
N ILE A 344 -40.61 -7.36 7.39
CA ILE A 344 -39.30 -7.71 6.86
C ILE A 344 -38.88 -9.07 7.41
N ALA A 345 -38.74 -10.08 6.53
CA ALA A 345 -38.50 -11.46 6.95
C ALA A 345 -37.15 -12.02 6.48
N ASN A 346 -36.64 -11.54 5.34
CA ASN A 346 -35.40 -12.06 4.77
C ASN A 346 -34.29 -11.03 4.91
N TYR A 347 -33.18 -11.45 5.51
CA TYR A 347 -32.00 -10.62 5.67
C TYR A 347 -30.82 -11.24 4.95
N THR A 348 -30.08 -10.39 4.23
CA THR A 348 -28.78 -10.74 3.68
C THR A 348 -27.75 -9.75 4.19
N VAL A 349 -26.58 -10.25 4.56
CA VAL A 349 -25.43 -9.41 4.90
C VAL A 349 -24.41 -9.48 3.80
N ASN A 350 -23.83 -8.33 3.49
CA ASN A 350 -22.89 -8.18 2.39
C ASN A 350 -21.69 -7.37 2.86
N ALA A 351 -20.49 -7.80 2.50
CA ALA A 351 -19.26 -7.09 2.83
C ALA A 351 -19.23 -5.72 2.15
N LEU A 352 -18.88 -4.68 2.92
CA LEU A 352 -18.69 -3.32 2.40
C LEU A 352 -17.53 -3.31 1.39
N LYS A 353 -17.72 -2.63 0.26
CA LYS A 353 -16.66 -2.46 -0.75
C LYS A 353 -15.49 -1.65 -0.20
N LYS A 354 -14.28 -2.04 -0.60
CA LYS A 354 -13.08 -1.21 -0.44
C LYS A 354 -12.97 -0.22 -1.59
N ASP A 355 -12.16 0.82 -1.43
CA ASP A 355 -11.91 1.82 -2.49
C ASP A 355 -11.47 1.22 -3.84
N SER A 356 -10.74 0.09 -3.78
CA SER A 356 -10.31 -0.68 -4.96
C SER A 356 -11.45 -1.36 -5.71
N ASP A 357 -12.57 -1.63 -5.04
CA ASP A 357 -13.68 -2.42 -5.58
C ASP A 357 -14.69 -1.55 -6.34
N PHE A 358 -14.62 -0.23 -6.18
CA PHE A 358 -15.46 0.73 -6.91
C PHE A 358 -14.99 0.82 -8.36
N LYS A 359 -15.91 0.60 -9.32
CA LYS A 359 -15.56 0.78 -10.74
C LYS A 359 -15.30 2.26 -11.02
N GLN A 360 -14.16 2.55 -11.64
CA GLN A 360 -13.76 3.90 -12.05
C GLN A 360 -14.50 4.31 -13.33
N LYS A 361 -15.78 4.65 -13.20
CA LYS A 361 -16.59 5.27 -14.24
C LYS A 361 -16.93 6.71 -13.83
N PRO A 362 -17.00 7.65 -14.78
CA PRO A 362 -17.43 9.02 -14.48
C PRO A 362 -18.88 9.03 -14.00
N VAL A 363 -19.22 10.05 -13.21
CA VAL A 363 -20.59 10.31 -12.77
C VAL A 363 -21.44 10.70 -13.99
N VAL A 364 -22.62 10.12 -14.11
CA VAL A 364 -23.53 10.40 -15.23
C VAL A 364 -24.26 11.71 -14.95
N VAL A 365 -24.17 12.65 -15.90
CA VAL A 365 -24.82 13.95 -15.84
C VAL A 365 -25.82 14.08 -16.98
N HIS A 366 -27.04 14.47 -16.64
CA HIS A 366 -28.14 14.72 -17.57
C HIS A 366 -28.44 16.22 -17.59
N GLU A 367 -28.50 16.81 -18.76
CA GLU A 367 -28.90 18.21 -18.93
C GLU A 367 -30.42 18.28 -19.13
N ILE A 368 -31.11 19.01 -18.25
CA ILE A 368 -32.55 19.31 -18.40
C ILE A 368 -32.72 20.59 -19.22
N SER A 369 -31.85 21.57 -18.97
CA SER A 369 -31.79 22.83 -19.71
C SER A 369 -30.38 23.41 -19.62
N HIS A 370 -30.07 24.42 -20.44
CA HIS A 370 -28.78 25.14 -20.44
C HIS A 370 -28.31 25.70 -19.09
N ASN A 371 -29.22 25.79 -18.10
CA ASN A 371 -28.93 26.27 -16.75
C ASN A 371 -29.23 25.25 -15.66
N ILE A 372 -29.72 24.03 -15.98
CA ILE A 372 -30.09 23.00 -15.00
C ILE A 372 -29.53 21.64 -15.44
N LEU A 373 -28.60 21.11 -14.65
CA LEU A 373 -27.97 19.81 -14.86
C LEU A 373 -28.21 18.91 -13.64
N ILE A 374 -28.36 17.61 -13.86
CA ILE A 374 -28.55 16.62 -12.80
C ILE A 374 -27.47 15.54 -12.90
N ALA A 375 -26.71 15.37 -11.84
CA ALA A 375 -25.73 14.30 -11.69
C ALA A 375 -26.30 13.19 -10.79
N SER A 376 -26.27 11.94 -11.27
CA SER A 376 -26.62 10.76 -10.45
C SER A 376 -25.34 10.11 -9.94
N THR A 377 -25.13 10.14 -8.63
CA THR A 377 -23.89 9.69 -7.98
C THR A 377 -24.18 8.80 -6.78
N GLN A 378 -23.21 7.99 -6.41
CA GLN A 378 -23.16 7.34 -5.11
C GLN A 378 -21.87 7.74 -4.40
N PHE A 379 -21.86 7.72 -3.07
CA PHE A 379 -20.64 7.97 -2.32
C PHE A 379 -19.85 6.68 -2.05
N ARG A 380 -18.54 6.79 -1.84
CA ARG A 380 -17.70 5.62 -1.57
C ARG A 380 -18.05 4.97 -0.25
N ARG A 381 -18.31 5.75 0.80
CA ARG A 381 -18.95 5.25 2.02
C ARG A 381 -20.37 5.81 2.15
N PRO A 382 -21.30 5.05 2.75
CA PRO A 382 -22.61 5.57 3.10
C PRO A 382 -22.47 6.85 3.91
N PHE A 383 -23.27 7.87 3.59
CA PHE A 383 -23.31 9.15 4.29
C PHE A 383 -21.99 9.95 4.35
N ASP A 384 -21.00 9.67 3.49
CA ASP A 384 -19.82 10.55 3.31
C ASP A 384 -20.23 12.00 3.04
N TYR A 385 -21.36 12.17 2.34
CA TYR A 385 -22.18 13.37 2.30
C TYR A 385 -23.65 12.97 2.41
N SER A 386 -24.45 13.79 3.08
CA SER A 386 -25.89 13.62 3.20
C SER A 386 -26.58 14.98 3.08
N THR A 387 -27.90 15.01 2.98
CA THR A 387 -28.69 16.25 3.02
C THR A 387 -28.44 17.08 4.28
N MET A 388 -28.04 16.44 5.38
CA MET A 388 -27.81 17.09 6.66
C MET A 388 -26.36 17.59 6.84
N SER A 389 -25.37 16.93 6.22
CA SER A 389 -23.97 17.38 6.19
C SER A 389 -23.62 18.23 4.98
N TRP A 390 -24.51 18.33 3.98
CA TRP A 390 -24.26 19.00 2.70
C TRP A 390 -23.79 20.45 2.83
N VAL A 391 -24.32 21.23 3.77
CA VAL A 391 -23.86 22.62 3.99
C VAL A 391 -22.70 22.69 4.98
N ARG A 392 -22.66 21.79 5.98
CA ARG A 392 -21.66 21.83 7.07
C ARG A 392 -20.27 21.39 6.64
N ASP A 393 -20.17 20.34 5.81
CA ASP A 393 -18.90 19.71 5.48
C ASP A 393 -18.26 20.32 4.23
N ASN A 394 -17.31 21.23 4.41
CA ASN A 394 -16.54 21.87 3.32
C ASN A 394 -17.37 22.69 2.32
N ASP A 395 -18.64 23.02 2.59
CA ASP A 395 -19.50 23.91 1.78
C ASP A 395 -19.31 23.77 0.26
N CYS A 396 -18.70 24.74 -0.42
CA CYS A 396 -18.39 24.69 -1.86
C CYS A 396 -17.20 23.81 -2.28
N ASP A 397 -16.29 23.49 -1.37
CA ASP A 397 -15.05 22.73 -1.61
C ASP A 397 -15.25 21.23 -1.33
N LYS A 398 -16.27 20.63 -1.95
CA LYS A 398 -16.52 19.19 -1.82
C LYS A 398 -15.38 18.37 -2.41
N ASP A 399 -15.05 17.29 -1.72
CA ASP A 399 -14.04 16.33 -2.15
C ASP A 399 -14.63 15.36 -3.17
N VAL A 400 -14.34 15.62 -4.44
CA VAL A 400 -14.81 14.81 -5.57
C VAL A 400 -14.27 13.38 -5.53
N SER A 401 -13.19 13.11 -4.79
CA SER A 401 -12.65 11.74 -4.66
C SER A 401 -13.62 10.79 -3.96
N ARG A 402 -14.53 11.30 -3.12
CA ARG A 402 -15.57 10.53 -2.42
C ARG A 402 -16.76 10.16 -3.32
N PHE A 403 -16.84 10.76 -4.51
CA PHE A 403 -17.91 10.51 -5.46
C PHE A 403 -17.59 9.28 -6.32
N ALA A 404 -18.61 8.50 -6.62
CA ALA A 404 -18.53 7.34 -7.49
C ALA A 404 -19.80 7.27 -8.37
N HIS A 405 -19.69 6.65 -9.54
CA HIS A 405 -20.89 6.35 -10.33
C HIS A 405 -21.85 5.46 -9.52
N VAL A 406 -23.16 5.58 -9.83
CA VAL A 406 -24.23 4.82 -9.17
C VAL A 406 -23.95 3.32 -9.21
N GLN A 407 -23.74 2.74 -8.02
CA GLN A 407 -23.49 1.32 -7.80
C GLN A 407 -23.78 0.96 -6.35
N LYS A 408 -23.99 -0.33 -6.06
CA LYS A 408 -24.16 -0.83 -4.68
C LYS A 408 -22.90 -0.60 -3.84
N HIS A 409 -23.06 -0.26 -2.56
CA HIS A 409 -21.95 -0.11 -1.58
C HIS A 409 -21.30 -1.42 -1.16
N TYR A 410 -21.93 -2.55 -1.49
CA TYR A 410 -21.46 -3.87 -1.11
C TYR A 410 -21.14 -4.73 -2.34
N ARG A 411 -20.39 -5.81 -2.12
CA ARG A 411 -20.03 -6.76 -3.18
C ARG A 411 -21.14 -7.78 -3.36
N SER A 412 -21.66 -7.92 -4.59
CA SER A 412 -22.81 -8.81 -4.85
C SER A 412 -22.48 -10.30 -4.77
N ASP A 413 -21.21 -10.67 -4.85
CA ASP A 413 -20.69 -12.03 -4.63
C ASP A 413 -20.58 -12.40 -3.14
N SER A 414 -20.77 -11.45 -2.23
CA SER A 414 -20.60 -11.64 -0.78
C SER A 414 -21.90 -11.80 0.00
N ALA A 415 -23.02 -11.93 -0.69
CA ALA A 415 -24.34 -12.05 -0.07
C ALA A 415 -24.46 -13.37 0.69
N GLN A 416 -24.72 -13.27 1.99
CA GLN A 416 -24.94 -14.42 2.87
C GLN A 416 -26.29 -14.26 3.57
N LEU A 417 -27.11 -15.32 3.53
CA LEU A 417 -28.41 -15.37 4.18
C LEU A 417 -28.23 -15.52 5.69
N VAL A 418 -28.87 -14.64 6.45
CA VAL A 418 -28.78 -14.64 7.91
C VAL A 418 -30.15 -14.54 8.56
N GLU A 419 -30.30 -15.23 9.68
CA GLU A 419 -31.33 -14.96 10.65
C GLU A 419 -30.87 -13.82 11.56
N VAL A 420 -31.77 -12.88 11.83
CA VAL A 420 -31.47 -11.66 12.59
C VAL A 420 -32.38 -11.60 13.80
N ASP A 421 -31.76 -11.68 14.98
CA ASP A 421 -32.42 -11.26 16.21
C ASP A 421 -32.06 -9.79 16.46
N LEU A 422 -33.08 -8.93 16.42
CA LEU A 422 -32.93 -7.48 16.49
C LEU A 422 -33.38 -6.96 17.85
N GLN A 423 -32.48 -6.26 18.54
CA GLN A 423 -32.78 -5.62 19.82
C GLN A 423 -32.63 -4.11 19.71
N LYS A 424 -33.70 -3.37 20.03
CA LYS A 424 -33.68 -1.92 20.08
C LYS A 424 -33.10 -1.44 21.41
N THR A 425 -32.03 -0.66 21.35
CA THR A 425 -31.43 0.05 22.49
C THR A 425 -31.65 1.56 22.37
N PRO A 426 -31.56 2.34 23.47
CA PRO A 426 -31.65 3.79 23.40
C PRO A 426 -30.58 4.35 22.46
N GLY A 427 -30.99 4.86 21.30
CA GLY A 427 -30.09 5.45 20.31
C GLY A 427 -29.44 4.47 19.32
N SER A 428 -29.73 3.16 19.36
CA SER A 428 -29.17 2.21 18.38
C SER A 428 -29.97 0.91 18.26
N PHE A 429 -29.67 0.13 17.22
CA PHE A 429 -30.18 -1.22 17.02
C PHE A 429 -29.02 -2.21 17.08
N LYS A 430 -29.21 -3.28 17.85
CA LYS A 430 -28.27 -4.40 17.96
C LYS A 430 -28.78 -5.58 17.15
N TYR A 431 -27.90 -6.12 16.33
CA TYR A 431 -28.16 -7.20 15.40
C TYR A 431 -27.34 -8.41 15.81
N PHE A 432 -28.01 -9.50 16.13
CA PHE A 432 -27.39 -10.79 16.38
C PHE A 432 -27.60 -11.65 15.14
N LEU A 433 -26.51 -11.93 14.43
CA LEU A 433 -26.56 -12.53 13.10
C LEU A 433 -26.20 -14.01 13.18
N LYS A 434 -27.09 -14.89 12.70
CA LYS A 434 -26.83 -16.32 12.56
C LYS A 434 -26.90 -16.72 11.10
N SER A 435 -25.94 -17.52 10.63
CA SER A 435 -26.00 -18.05 9.26
C SER A 435 -27.13 -19.08 9.15
N VAL A 436 -27.93 -18.96 8.09
CA VAL A 436 -29.01 -19.92 7.79
C VAL A 436 -28.45 -21.21 7.18
N GLU A 437 -27.33 -21.11 6.45
CA GLU A 437 -26.72 -22.24 5.74
C GLU A 437 -25.84 -23.10 6.66
N SER A 438 -25.14 -22.46 7.60
CA SER A 438 -24.19 -23.12 8.50
C SER A 438 -24.33 -22.57 9.91
N PRO A 439 -25.03 -23.26 10.83
CA PRO A 439 -25.18 -22.77 12.19
C PRO A 439 -23.83 -22.75 12.92
N PRO A 440 -23.57 -21.75 13.78
CA PRO A 440 -22.33 -21.67 14.53
C PRO A 440 -22.13 -22.91 15.40
N TYR A 441 -20.90 -23.39 15.52
CA TYR A 441 -20.58 -24.63 16.26
C TYR A 441 -19.22 -24.59 16.95
N LEU A 442 -19.09 -25.47 17.94
CA LEU A 442 -17.86 -25.88 18.59
C LEU A 442 -17.65 -27.38 18.38
N HIS A 443 -16.50 -27.75 17.83
CA HIS A 443 -16.12 -29.12 17.54
C HIS A 443 -14.92 -29.50 18.40
N PHE A 444 -15.14 -30.43 19.33
CA PHE A 444 -14.16 -30.93 20.28
C PHE A 444 -13.58 -32.23 19.74
N THR A 445 -12.26 -32.36 19.75
CA THR A 445 -11.56 -33.57 19.34
C THR A 445 -10.42 -33.89 20.28
N ALA A 446 -10.19 -35.17 20.55
CA ALA A 446 -9.00 -35.68 21.22
C ALA A 446 -8.54 -36.97 20.50
N PRO A 447 -7.31 -37.02 19.96
CA PRO A 447 -6.83 -38.20 19.28
C PRO A 447 -6.76 -39.42 20.21
N GLY A 448 -7.09 -40.60 19.69
CA GLY A 448 -7.11 -41.85 20.45
C GLY A 448 -5.73 -42.24 20.99
N ASN A 449 -4.70 -42.03 20.19
CA ASN A 449 -3.29 -42.30 20.52
C ASN A 449 -2.64 -41.27 21.45
N THR A 450 -3.37 -40.23 21.86
CA THR A 450 -2.87 -39.20 22.76
C THR A 450 -3.21 -39.58 24.20
N SER A 451 -2.18 -39.64 25.03
CA SER A 451 -2.31 -39.85 26.46
C SER A 451 -2.98 -38.68 27.15
N ILE A 452 -4.09 -38.93 27.82
CA ILE A 452 -4.77 -37.93 28.63
C ILE A 452 -4.10 -37.80 30.00
N LEU A 453 -3.69 -38.93 30.58
CA LEU A 453 -3.09 -38.98 31.92
C LEU A 453 -1.72 -38.28 31.97
N GLN A 454 -0.88 -38.43 30.94
CA GLN A 454 0.45 -37.80 30.90
C GLN A 454 0.36 -36.28 31.04
N TYR A 455 -0.62 -35.63 30.39
CA TYR A 455 -0.77 -34.18 30.48
C TYR A 455 -0.95 -33.72 31.92
N TYR A 456 -1.77 -34.44 32.70
CA TYR A 456 -2.06 -34.06 34.09
C TYR A 456 -0.86 -34.26 35.03
N PHE A 457 -0.08 -35.33 34.85
CA PHE A 457 1.06 -35.62 35.72
C PHE A 457 2.39 -35.00 35.26
N SER A 458 2.42 -34.35 34.09
CA SER A 458 3.65 -33.83 33.50
C SER A 458 4.37 -32.81 34.39
N GLY A 459 5.65 -33.06 34.67
CA GLY A 459 6.57 -32.17 35.38
C GLY A 459 6.39 -32.06 36.90
N HIS A 460 5.35 -32.67 37.49
CA HIS A 460 5.01 -32.48 38.91
C HIS A 460 4.49 -33.74 39.62
N GLY A 461 4.32 -34.86 38.91
CA GLY A 461 3.81 -36.12 39.48
C GLY A 461 4.89 -36.99 40.17
N PRO A 462 4.49 -38.03 40.91
CA PRO A 462 5.42 -39.03 41.44
C PRO A 462 6.19 -39.77 40.33
N THR A 463 7.41 -40.17 40.64
CA THR A 463 8.37 -40.78 39.71
C THR A 463 8.66 -42.23 40.06
N LEU A 464 9.17 -42.98 39.08
CA LEU A 464 9.56 -44.38 39.24
C LEU A 464 10.86 -44.51 40.04
N VAL A 465 10.84 -45.32 41.09
CA VAL A 465 12.04 -45.60 41.89
C VAL A 465 12.84 -46.73 41.22
N THR A 466 13.86 -46.38 40.44
CA THR A 466 14.66 -47.37 39.69
C THR A 466 15.60 -48.19 40.56
N ASN A 467 16.03 -47.65 41.71
CA ASN A 467 16.99 -48.33 42.58
C ASN A 467 16.30 -49.44 43.39
N GLN A 468 16.62 -50.69 43.08
CA GLN A 468 16.18 -51.93 43.77
C GLN A 468 14.66 -52.22 43.74
N SER A 469 13.82 -51.25 43.41
CA SER A 469 12.37 -51.42 43.37
C SER A 469 11.84 -51.84 41.98
N LEU A 470 12.53 -51.52 40.89
CA LEU A 470 12.09 -51.93 39.55
C LEU A 470 12.52 -53.37 39.26
N HIS A 471 11.56 -54.25 39.03
CA HIS A 471 11.77 -55.65 38.67
C HIS A 471 11.18 -55.89 37.28
N THR A 472 12.00 -56.37 36.35
CA THR A 472 11.55 -56.76 35.00
C THR A 472 12.02 -58.17 34.70
N GLN A 473 11.13 -59.01 34.18
CA GLN A 473 11.43 -60.41 33.90
C GLN A 473 10.80 -60.85 32.58
N LEU A 474 11.61 -61.44 31.71
CA LEU A 474 11.18 -62.09 30.47
C LEU A 474 11.23 -63.61 30.66
N LYS A 475 10.11 -64.31 30.40
CA LYS A 475 10.03 -65.76 30.39
C LYS A 475 9.37 -66.25 29.11
N LEU A 476 9.93 -67.29 28.50
CA LEU A 476 9.23 -68.10 27.51
C LEU A 476 8.43 -69.18 28.24
N SER A 477 7.17 -69.37 27.86
CA SER A 477 6.37 -70.48 28.40
C SER A 477 7.02 -71.83 28.06
N PRO A 478 6.87 -72.87 28.91
CA PRO A 478 7.51 -74.17 28.68
C PRO A 478 7.15 -74.84 27.36
N ASP A 479 5.99 -74.50 26.78
CA ASP A 479 5.53 -74.96 25.47
C ASP A 479 6.09 -74.13 24.30
N GLY A 480 6.90 -73.11 24.58
CA GLY A 480 7.55 -72.23 23.59
C GLY A 480 6.60 -71.26 22.89
N ARG A 481 5.34 -71.17 23.32
CA ARG A 481 4.28 -70.46 22.58
C ARG A 481 4.04 -69.02 23.00
N ILE A 482 4.37 -68.63 24.23
CA ILE A 482 4.01 -67.32 24.80
C ILE A 482 5.21 -66.74 25.53
N TRP A 483 5.61 -65.54 25.13
CA TRP A 483 6.51 -64.68 25.88
C TRP A 483 5.72 -63.94 26.96
N THR A 484 6.21 -64.01 28.19
CA THR A 484 5.64 -63.29 29.34
C THR A 484 6.65 -62.26 29.82
N ILE A 485 6.26 -60.99 29.78
CA ILE A 485 7.02 -59.87 30.35
C ILE A 485 6.31 -59.43 31.62
N THR A 486 6.95 -59.62 32.76
CA THR A 486 6.45 -59.12 34.06
C THR A 486 7.25 -57.89 34.45
N VAL A 487 6.56 -56.81 34.75
CA VAL A 487 7.11 -55.54 35.21
C VAL A 487 6.47 -55.19 36.54
N GLY A 488 7.25 -55.00 37.59
CA GLY A 488 6.77 -54.47 38.86
C GLY A 488 7.71 -53.43 39.43
N GLY A 489 7.18 -52.54 40.27
CA GLY A 489 8.02 -51.66 41.07
C GLY A 489 7.27 -50.68 41.95
N HIS A 490 7.97 -49.64 42.40
CA HIS A 490 7.47 -48.65 43.34
C HIS A 490 7.60 -47.23 42.79
N MET A 491 6.54 -46.43 42.96
CA MET A 491 6.53 -45.01 42.67
C MET A 491 6.81 -44.21 43.95
N THR A 492 7.38 -43.00 43.85
CA THR A 492 7.68 -42.15 45.01
C THR A 492 6.43 -41.66 45.77
N GLY A 493 5.24 -41.83 45.19
CA GLY A 493 3.95 -41.44 45.76
C GLY A 493 2.78 -42.00 44.94
N CYS A 494 1.54 -41.74 45.38
CA CYS A 494 0.32 -42.14 44.69
C CYS A 494 -0.77 -41.06 44.88
N PRO A 495 -1.67 -40.85 43.89
CA PRO A 495 -1.72 -41.49 42.58
C PRO A 495 -0.54 -41.10 41.67
N ALA A 496 -0.09 -42.01 40.81
CA ALA A 496 1.06 -41.81 39.93
C ALA A 496 0.78 -42.26 38.49
N PHE A 497 1.48 -41.66 37.54
CA PHE A 497 1.41 -41.98 36.12
C PHE A 497 2.67 -42.72 35.67
N LEU A 498 2.49 -43.77 34.88
CA LEU A 498 3.58 -44.49 34.23
C LEU A 498 3.12 -44.99 32.86
N ARG A 499 3.79 -44.59 31.78
CA ARG A 499 3.62 -45.20 30.47
C ARG A 499 4.55 -46.38 30.32
N ILE A 500 4.04 -47.46 29.74
CA ILE A 500 4.83 -48.62 29.33
C ILE A 500 4.63 -48.83 27.83
N THR A 501 5.72 -48.77 27.07
CA THR A 501 5.76 -49.13 25.64
C THR A 501 6.66 -50.33 25.45
N ILE A 502 6.16 -51.37 24.77
CA ILE A 502 6.93 -52.60 24.50
C ILE A 502 7.07 -52.75 23.00
N ASN A 503 8.31 -52.71 22.53
CA ASN A 503 8.65 -52.90 21.14
C ASN A 503 9.40 -54.23 20.95
N ASN A 504 9.11 -54.92 19.86
CA ASN A 504 9.96 -56.00 19.39
C ASN A 504 11.14 -55.40 18.62
N ARG A 505 12.36 -55.58 19.14
CA ARG A 505 13.55 -54.91 18.61
C ARG A 505 13.91 -55.38 17.19
N LEU A 506 13.70 -56.67 16.90
CA LEU A 506 14.04 -57.25 15.60
C LEU A 506 13.06 -56.82 14.52
N ASP A 507 11.77 -56.84 14.86
CA ASP A 507 10.69 -56.53 13.90
C ASP A 507 10.37 -55.03 13.83
N LEU A 508 10.95 -54.21 14.72
CA LEU A 508 10.67 -52.78 14.88
C LEU A 508 9.17 -52.46 15.04
N GLU A 509 8.43 -53.40 15.62
CA GLU A 509 6.98 -53.32 15.80
C GLU A 509 6.66 -52.98 17.27
N GLU A 510 5.78 -51.99 17.45
CA GLU A 510 5.21 -51.69 18.76
C GLU A 510 4.08 -52.66 19.07
N LEU A 511 4.24 -53.43 20.14
CA LEU A 511 3.28 -54.45 20.55
C LEU A 511 2.29 -53.93 21.59
N PHE A 512 2.76 -53.07 22.49
CA PHE A 512 1.95 -52.48 23.54
C PHE A 512 2.33 -51.03 23.75
N ARG A 513 1.32 -50.17 23.94
CA ARG A 513 1.48 -48.81 24.44
C ARG A 513 0.37 -48.51 25.43
N HIS A 514 0.71 -48.62 26.72
CA HIS A 514 -0.25 -48.47 27.81
C HIS A 514 0.14 -47.32 28.73
N ASP A 515 -0.84 -46.50 29.08
CA ASP A 515 -0.74 -45.58 30.19
C ASP A 515 -1.29 -46.24 31.46
N LEU A 516 -0.53 -46.19 32.54
CA LEU A 516 -0.91 -46.71 33.84
C LEU A 516 -1.21 -45.54 34.77
N LEU A 517 -2.34 -45.62 35.47
CA LEU A 517 -2.61 -44.82 36.65
C LEU A 517 -2.52 -45.73 37.87
N ILE A 518 -1.47 -45.53 38.67
CA ILE A 518 -1.18 -46.31 39.87
C ILE A 518 -1.85 -45.59 41.05
N LEU A 519 -2.95 -46.15 41.53
CA LEU A 519 -3.63 -45.72 42.75
C LEU A 519 -2.92 -46.28 43.98
N CYS A 520 -3.17 -45.70 45.15
CA CYS A 520 -2.54 -46.16 46.38
C CYS A 520 -2.92 -47.62 46.70
N PRO A 521 -1.96 -48.49 47.09
CA PRO A 521 -0.56 -48.21 47.42
C PRO A 521 0.35 -47.95 46.19
N ALA A 522 1.46 -47.24 46.37
CA ALA A 522 2.35 -46.82 45.27
C ALA A 522 3.18 -47.96 44.60
N THR A 523 2.87 -49.23 44.89
CA THR A 523 3.48 -50.40 44.27
C THR A 523 2.63 -50.89 43.09
N PHE A 524 3.24 -51.29 41.99
CA PHE A 524 2.53 -51.80 40.82
C PHE A 524 3.15 -53.11 40.32
N ASN A 525 2.32 -53.93 39.67
CA ASN A 525 2.78 -55.13 38.96
C ASN A 525 1.89 -55.33 37.72
N VAL A 526 2.51 -55.43 36.55
CA VAL A 526 1.85 -55.61 35.25
C VAL A 526 2.54 -56.71 34.47
N THR A 527 1.75 -57.61 33.91
CA THR A 527 2.21 -58.76 33.12
C THR A 527 1.64 -58.68 31.71
N PHE A 528 2.52 -58.70 30.72
CA PHE A 528 2.20 -58.72 29.30
C PHE A 528 2.47 -60.10 28.72
N ARG A 529 1.52 -60.64 27.95
CA ARG A 529 1.62 -61.94 27.28
C ARG A 529 1.60 -61.73 25.77
N ILE A 530 2.69 -62.16 25.12
CA ILE A 530 2.94 -61.98 23.70
C ILE A 530 3.06 -63.36 23.04
N PRO A 531 2.28 -63.68 22.00
CA PRO A 531 2.46 -64.92 21.26
C PRO A 531 3.85 -65.01 20.61
N ASN A 532 4.48 -66.18 20.66
CA ASN A 532 5.76 -66.40 20.00
C ASN A 532 5.58 -66.66 18.50
N TRP A 533 5.27 -65.61 17.74
CA TRP A 533 5.19 -65.69 16.29
C TRP A 533 6.57 -66.07 15.72
N GLY A 534 6.60 -67.16 14.94
CA GLY A 534 7.81 -67.66 14.28
C GLY A 534 8.69 -68.61 15.09
N GLN A 535 8.32 -68.98 16.33
CA GLN A 535 9.07 -69.94 17.18
C GLN A 535 10.58 -69.63 17.34
N GLN A 536 10.97 -68.37 17.32
CA GLN A 536 12.37 -68.01 17.58
C GLN A 536 12.65 -68.14 19.09
N PRO A 537 13.71 -68.86 19.48
CA PRO A 537 14.06 -69.03 20.89
C PRO A 537 14.77 -67.80 21.46
N ASP A 538 15.37 -66.97 20.59
CA ASP A 538 16.05 -65.73 20.96
C ASP A 538 15.19 -64.54 20.56
N LYS A 539 14.86 -63.69 21.53
CA LYS A 539 14.16 -62.42 21.29
C LYS A 539 14.64 -61.35 22.25
N THR A 540 14.68 -60.13 21.71
CA THR A 540 14.93 -58.92 22.49
C THR A 540 13.70 -58.02 22.42
N PHE A 541 13.18 -57.65 23.58
CA PHE A 541 12.13 -56.64 23.71
C PHE A 541 12.71 -55.37 24.30
N ASP A 542 12.36 -54.24 23.70
CA ASP A 542 12.68 -52.92 24.21
C ASP A 542 11.47 -52.44 25.03
N VAL A 543 11.64 -52.32 26.34
CA VAL A 543 10.60 -51.84 27.26
C VAL A 543 10.94 -50.41 27.67
N LEU A 544 10.17 -49.46 27.17
CA LEU A 544 10.29 -48.04 27.49
C LEU A 544 9.27 -47.68 28.57
N PHE A 545 9.77 -47.11 29.66
CA PHE A 545 8.99 -46.50 30.72
C PHE A 545 9.05 -44.97 30.59
N GLU A 546 7.91 -44.30 30.73
CA GLU A 546 7.88 -42.83 30.86
C GLU A 546 7.04 -42.45 32.08
N ASP A 547 7.61 -41.70 33.01
CA ASP A 547 6.88 -41.18 34.17
C ASP A 547 6.63 -39.66 34.04
N SER A 548 6.38 -38.97 35.14
CA SER A 548 6.16 -37.53 35.18
C SER A 548 7.39 -36.69 34.82
N MET A 549 8.61 -37.23 34.97
CA MET A 549 9.88 -36.48 34.93
C MET A 549 10.90 -37.02 33.92
N GLY A 550 10.85 -38.30 33.58
CA GLY A 550 11.88 -38.96 32.79
C GLY A 550 11.40 -40.18 32.01
N SER A 551 12.31 -40.69 31.18
CA SER A 551 12.12 -41.93 30.42
C SER A 551 13.23 -42.92 30.74
N TYR A 552 12.88 -44.20 30.81
CA TYR A 552 13.79 -45.29 31.16
C TYR A 552 13.66 -46.40 30.14
N ASN A 553 14.78 -46.84 29.57
CA ASN A 553 14.82 -47.94 28.61
C ASN A 553 15.38 -49.20 29.28
N VAL A 554 14.62 -50.29 29.21
CA VAL A 554 15.02 -51.60 29.69
C VAL A 554 15.02 -52.58 28.52
N TYR A 555 16.16 -53.24 28.33
CA TYR A 555 16.34 -54.24 27.28
C TYR A 555 16.18 -55.62 27.87
N LEU A 556 15.14 -56.33 27.47
CA LEU A 556 14.87 -57.70 27.90
C LEU A 556 15.28 -58.65 26.79
N THR A 557 16.43 -59.28 26.96
CA THR A 557 16.97 -60.22 25.98
C THR A 557 16.94 -61.64 26.54
N HIS A 558 16.36 -62.56 25.78
CA HIS A 558 16.57 -63.98 25.94
C HIS A 558 17.56 -64.45 24.86
N MET A 559 18.72 -64.97 25.27
CA MET A 559 19.79 -65.45 24.39
C MET A 559 20.12 -66.90 24.71
N LEU A 560 20.14 -67.74 23.67
CA LEU A 560 20.88 -68.99 23.61
C LEU A 560 22.27 -68.67 23.05
N PHE A 561 23.31 -68.86 23.86
CA PHE A 561 24.67 -68.58 23.43
C PHE A 561 25.27 -69.75 22.63
N GLU A 562 25.57 -69.51 21.35
CA GLU A 562 26.58 -70.25 20.57
C GLU A 562 27.75 -69.28 20.27
N GLN A 563 28.95 -69.60 20.76
CA GLN A 563 30.11 -68.69 20.79
C GLN A 563 30.86 -68.63 19.44
N GLN A 564 31.03 -67.43 18.85
CA GLN A 564 32.16 -67.13 17.94
C GLN A 564 32.41 -65.62 17.75
N HIS A 565 33.67 -65.18 17.88
CA HIS A 565 34.14 -63.78 17.86
C HIS A 565 34.87 -63.42 16.55
N VAL A 566 34.64 -62.22 15.98
CA VAL A 566 35.59 -61.54 15.07
C VAL A 566 35.48 -60.01 15.21
N ALA A 567 36.63 -59.32 15.20
CA ALA A 567 36.85 -57.90 15.45
C ALA A 567 36.88 -57.02 14.17
N VAL A 568 36.75 -55.70 14.38
CA VAL A 568 36.59 -54.60 13.40
C VAL A 568 37.87 -53.76 13.32
N GLU A 569 38.15 -53.16 12.15
CA GLU A 569 39.18 -52.13 11.99
C GLU A 569 38.71 -51.00 11.05
N THR A 570 39.05 -49.75 11.36
CA THR A 570 38.66 -48.52 10.64
C THR A 570 39.81 -47.51 10.65
N GLU A 571 40.06 -46.78 9.55
CA GLU A 571 40.74 -45.46 9.59
C GLU A 571 40.26 -44.47 8.48
N PRO A 572 40.33 -43.12 8.71
CA PRO A 572 39.83 -42.06 7.80
C PRO A 572 40.87 -40.96 7.40
N VAL A 573 40.70 -40.21 6.30
CA VAL A 573 41.37 -38.90 6.05
C VAL A 573 40.59 -38.00 5.01
N PRO A 574 40.92 -36.70 4.74
CA PRO A 574 40.05 -35.54 5.03
C PRO A 574 39.74 -34.60 3.84
N LEU A 575 39.06 -33.48 4.15
CA LEU A 575 38.40 -32.50 3.26
C LEU A 575 39.31 -31.30 2.85
N GLY A 576 39.20 -30.81 1.61
CA GLY A 576 39.78 -29.53 1.14
C GLY A 576 38.73 -28.57 0.54
N ARG A 577 38.84 -27.26 0.82
CA ARG A 577 37.94 -26.17 0.39
C ARG A 577 38.59 -25.25 -0.66
N LEU A 578 37.77 -24.65 -1.55
CA LEU A 578 38.07 -23.43 -2.33
C LEU A 578 36.82 -22.51 -2.38
N PRO A 579 36.97 -21.16 -2.42
CA PRO A 579 35.86 -20.21 -2.28
C PRO A 579 35.36 -19.63 -3.64
N VAL A 580 34.09 -19.23 -3.72
CA VAL A 580 33.47 -18.61 -4.92
C VAL A 580 32.68 -17.35 -4.57
N THR A 581 32.83 -16.35 -5.43
CA THR A 581 32.29 -14.98 -5.41
C THR A 581 30.82 -14.88 -5.89
N SER A 582 30.13 -13.82 -5.43
CA SER A 582 28.67 -13.66 -5.32
C SER A 582 27.86 -13.43 -6.61
N GLY A 583 28.45 -13.51 -7.81
CA GLY A 583 27.71 -13.39 -9.09
C GLY A 583 27.12 -14.72 -9.60
N VAL A 584 27.65 -15.84 -9.13
CA VAL A 584 27.30 -17.20 -9.60
C VAL A 584 25.96 -17.67 -8.99
N VAL A 585 25.57 -17.15 -7.82
CA VAL A 585 24.44 -17.68 -7.03
C VAL A 585 23.09 -17.48 -7.72
N PHE A 586 22.83 -16.31 -8.32
CA PHE A 586 21.55 -16.07 -9.02
C PHE A 586 21.44 -16.80 -10.36
N GLY A 587 22.55 -16.90 -11.10
CA GLY A 587 22.61 -17.67 -12.34
C GLY A 587 22.44 -19.17 -12.11
N VAL A 588 23.12 -19.72 -11.09
CA VAL A 588 23.00 -21.13 -10.72
C VAL A 588 21.62 -21.46 -10.19
N VAL A 589 20.98 -20.59 -9.41
CA VAL A 589 19.60 -20.84 -8.92
C VAL A 589 18.59 -20.86 -10.06
N LEU A 590 18.67 -19.97 -11.05
CA LEU A 590 17.78 -19.99 -12.21
C LEU A 590 18.04 -21.17 -13.16
N VAL A 591 19.30 -21.54 -13.36
CA VAL A 591 19.67 -22.70 -14.19
C VAL A 591 19.29 -24.02 -13.49
N VAL A 592 19.44 -24.12 -12.17
CA VAL A 592 19.03 -25.30 -11.39
C VAL A 592 17.50 -25.40 -11.33
N MET A 593 16.78 -24.30 -11.10
CA MET A 593 15.31 -24.30 -11.12
C MET A 593 14.75 -24.57 -12.52
N GLY A 594 15.35 -23.99 -13.57
CA GLY A 594 14.99 -24.25 -14.96
C GLY A 594 15.30 -25.68 -15.39
N GLY A 595 16.46 -26.21 -15.02
CA GLY A 595 16.85 -27.60 -15.26
C GLY A 595 15.98 -28.60 -14.51
N PHE A 596 15.55 -28.26 -13.28
CA PHE A 596 14.64 -29.09 -12.50
C PHE A 596 13.22 -29.11 -13.09
N LEU A 597 12.71 -27.96 -13.54
CA LEU A 597 11.43 -27.90 -14.27
C LEU A 597 11.48 -28.66 -15.59
N LEU A 598 12.60 -28.60 -16.31
CA LEU A 598 12.82 -29.36 -17.54
C LEU A 598 12.88 -30.87 -17.26
N ALA A 599 13.57 -31.30 -16.18
CA ALA A 599 13.62 -32.69 -15.76
C ALA A 599 12.25 -33.21 -15.31
N CYS A 600 11.46 -32.41 -14.59
CA CYS A 600 10.09 -32.74 -14.23
C CYS A 600 9.16 -32.81 -15.45
N LEU A 601 9.33 -31.93 -16.44
CA LEU A 601 8.60 -31.98 -17.72
C LEU A 601 8.98 -33.21 -18.54
N LEU A 602 10.26 -33.54 -18.65
CA LEU A 602 10.74 -34.74 -19.33
C LEU A 602 10.28 -36.02 -18.61
N PHE A 603 10.22 -36.01 -17.27
CA PHE A 603 9.65 -37.09 -16.48
C PHE A 603 8.12 -37.19 -16.66
N TYR A 604 7.41 -36.07 -16.71
CA TYR A 604 5.98 -36.05 -16.99
C TYR A 604 5.66 -36.58 -18.41
N VAL A 605 6.46 -36.20 -19.40
CA VAL A 605 6.35 -36.69 -20.79
C VAL A 605 6.74 -38.16 -20.90
N SER A 606 7.76 -38.63 -20.17
CA SER A 606 8.12 -40.06 -20.16
C SER A 606 7.06 -40.91 -19.48
N VAL A 607 6.40 -40.40 -18.44
CA VAL A 607 5.24 -41.06 -17.79
C VAL A 607 3.99 -41.03 -18.69
N GLN A 608 3.75 -39.98 -19.46
CA GLN A 608 2.65 -39.94 -20.44
C GLN A 608 2.90 -40.87 -21.64
N THR A 609 4.12 -40.98 -22.13
CA THR A 609 4.50 -41.87 -23.25
C THR A 609 4.61 -43.34 -22.84
N SER A 610 4.76 -43.61 -21.54
CA SER A 610 4.72 -44.96 -20.96
C SER A 610 3.31 -45.48 -20.65
N ARG A 611 2.25 -44.71 -20.92
CA ARG A 611 0.89 -45.24 -20.85
C ARG A 611 0.70 -46.26 -21.99
N PRO A 612 0.40 -47.55 -21.70
CA PRO A 612 0.14 -48.51 -22.76
C PRO A 612 -1.04 -48.03 -23.59
N LYS A 613 -0.84 -47.92 -24.91
CA LYS A 613 -1.91 -47.58 -25.85
C LYS A 613 -3.01 -48.63 -25.72
N VAL A 614 -4.10 -48.28 -25.04
CA VAL A 614 -5.37 -49.00 -25.11
C VAL A 614 -5.81 -48.96 -26.57
N LYS A 615 -5.65 -50.08 -27.28
CA LYS A 615 -6.20 -50.28 -28.62
C LYS A 615 -7.72 -50.16 -28.50
N LYS A 616 -8.30 -49.10 -29.09
CA LYS A 616 -9.75 -48.99 -29.29
C LYS A 616 -10.22 -50.19 -30.13
N PRO A 617 -11.29 -50.90 -29.74
CA PRO A 617 -11.88 -51.91 -30.58
C PRO A 617 -12.66 -51.23 -31.69
N ARG A 618 -12.38 -51.64 -32.93
CA ARG A 618 -13.15 -51.27 -34.12
C ARG A 618 -14.27 -52.29 -34.23
N SER A 619 -15.50 -51.88 -33.90
CA SER A 619 -16.69 -52.68 -34.12
C SER A 619 -17.13 -52.56 -35.59
N ARG A 620 -17.08 -53.69 -36.31
CA ARG A 620 -18.09 -54.09 -37.30
C ARG A 620 -17.93 -55.58 -37.61
N GLN A 621 -19.09 -56.25 -37.65
CA GLN A 621 -19.37 -57.66 -37.97
C GLN A 621 -19.22 -58.62 -36.77
N LEU A 622 -20.36 -59.00 -36.16
CA LEU A 622 -21.14 -60.24 -36.44
C LEU A 622 -20.32 -61.48 -36.06
N ALA A 623 -20.78 -62.46 -35.31
CA ALA A 623 -22.01 -62.80 -34.63
C ALA A 623 -21.69 -64.06 -33.79
N HIS A 624 -22.54 -64.41 -32.81
CA HIS A 624 -22.56 -65.71 -32.12
C HIS A 624 -21.35 -65.96 -31.19
N ALA A 625 -21.41 -66.67 -30.07
CA ALA A 625 -22.45 -67.46 -29.44
C ALA A 625 -21.92 -67.82 -28.03
N VAL A 626 -22.85 -68.02 -27.08
CA VAL A 626 -22.87 -69.16 -26.14
C VAL A 626 -21.78 -69.23 -25.05
N TYR A 627 -22.26 -68.94 -23.83
CA TYR A 627 -22.22 -69.78 -22.62
C TYR A 627 -20.97 -70.59 -22.23
N ALA A 628 -20.79 -70.64 -20.89
CA ALA A 628 -20.18 -71.73 -20.10
C ALA A 628 -18.63 -71.73 -20.09
N SER A 629 -17.91 -72.12 -19.05
CA SER A 629 -18.24 -72.69 -17.72
C SER A 629 -16.93 -72.86 -16.94
N CYS A 630 -17.04 -72.75 -15.62
CA CYS A 630 -16.30 -73.38 -14.51
C CYS A 630 -14.76 -73.44 -14.42
N ASP A 631 -14.35 -73.18 -13.18
CA ASP A 631 -13.20 -73.70 -12.43
C ASP A 631 -12.55 -74.97 -12.96
N GLN A 632 -11.21 -74.99 -12.93
CA GLN A 632 -10.47 -76.13 -12.38
C GLN A 632 -9.17 -75.67 -11.70
N VAL A 633 -9.01 -76.18 -10.48
CA VAL A 633 -7.74 -76.39 -9.78
C VAL A 633 -7.06 -77.59 -10.43
N ASP A 634 -5.75 -77.53 -10.65
CA ASP A 634 -4.89 -78.67 -10.29
C ASP A 634 -3.40 -78.32 -10.18
N ALA A 635 -2.79 -79.07 -9.27
CA ALA A 635 -1.42 -78.98 -8.80
C ALA A 635 -0.44 -79.71 -9.73
N ASN A 636 0.65 -79.04 -10.10
CA ASN A 636 2.01 -79.58 -10.02
C ASN A 636 3.02 -78.49 -10.37
N GLY A 637 4.04 -78.36 -9.53
CA GLY A 637 4.91 -77.19 -9.48
C GLY A 637 5.82 -76.98 -10.68
N THR A 638 6.13 -75.71 -10.94
CA THR A 638 7.51 -75.22 -11.13
C THR A 638 7.51 -73.69 -11.11
N TYR A 639 8.47 -73.13 -10.37
CA TYR A 639 8.61 -71.70 -10.09
C TYR A 639 8.99 -70.89 -11.34
N THR A 640 8.27 -69.80 -11.60
CA THR A 640 8.82 -68.64 -12.33
C THR A 640 8.67 -67.37 -11.48
N THR A 641 9.46 -67.27 -10.43
CA THR A 641 9.64 -66.06 -9.61
C THR A 641 10.65 -65.10 -10.25
N THR A 642 10.45 -64.74 -11.51
CA THR A 642 11.29 -63.75 -12.21
C THR A 642 10.59 -62.42 -12.49
N SER A 643 9.24 -62.33 -12.37
CA SER A 643 8.54 -61.06 -12.70
C SER A 643 8.31 -60.12 -11.49
N LEU A 644 8.27 -60.61 -10.25
CA LEU A 644 7.98 -59.76 -9.08
C LEU A 644 9.20 -58.99 -8.55
N LYS A 645 10.41 -59.59 -8.61
CA LYS A 645 11.66 -58.91 -8.25
C LYS A 645 11.96 -57.71 -9.16
N GLN A 646 11.58 -57.81 -10.44
CA GLN A 646 11.83 -56.76 -11.43
C GLN A 646 10.91 -55.54 -11.25
N ILE A 647 9.68 -55.75 -10.75
CA ILE A 647 8.73 -54.68 -10.42
C ILE A 647 9.10 -54.01 -9.09
N HIS A 648 9.51 -54.78 -8.08
CA HIS A 648 9.97 -54.21 -6.80
C HIS A 648 11.28 -53.44 -6.94
N HIS A 649 12.23 -53.90 -7.77
CA HIS A 649 13.47 -53.16 -8.01
C HIS A 649 13.20 -51.84 -8.73
N ARG A 650 12.31 -51.82 -9.74
CA ARG A 650 11.88 -50.58 -10.41
C ARG A 650 11.14 -49.62 -9.47
N ARG A 651 10.30 -50.13 -8.56
CA ARG A 651 9.60 -49.31 -7.56
C ARG A 651 10.56 -48.75 -6.51
N ASN A 652 11.53 -49.54 -6.06
CA ASN A 652 12.53 -49.10 -5.08
C ASN A 652 13.51 -48.10 -5.70
N VAL A 653 13.86 -48.27 -6.99
CA VAL A 653 14.65 -47.27 -7.74
C VAL A 653 13.86 -45.97 -7.91
N LEU A 654 12.56 -46.03 -8.21
CA LEU A 654 11.70 -44.83 -8.28
C LEU A 654 11.53 -44.14 -6.92
N ILE A 655 11.40 -44.89 -5.83
CA ILE A 655 11.33 -44.36 -4.47
C ILE A 655 12.68 -43.75 -4.06
N ALA A 656 13.79 -44.41 -4.37
CA ALA A 656 15.13 -43.89 -4.11
C ALA A 656 15.37 -42.59 -4.89
N ILE A 657 15.00 -42.54 -6.18
CA ILE A 657 15.07 -41.32 -6.99
C ILE A 657 14.16 -40.23 -6.40
N TYR A 658 12.94 -40.57 -5.98
CA TYR A 658 12.03 -39.61 -5.34
C TYR A 658 12.59 -39.07 -4.01
N LEU A 659 13.19 -39.92 -3.18
CA LEU A 659 13.82 -39.50 -1.93
C LEU A 659 15.05 -38.62 -2.17
N ILE A 660 15.88 -38.96 -3.16
CA ILE A 660 17.02 -38.13 -3.58
C ILE A 660 16.51 -36.78 -4.10
N VAL A 661 15.50 -36.76 -4.96
CA VAL A 661 14.89 -35.54 -5.49
C VAL A 661 14.26 -34.70 -4.37
N ARG A 662 13.61 -35.33 -3.39
CA ARG A 662 12.98 -34.63 -2.26
C ARG A 662 14.00 -34.11 -1.25
N PHE A 663 15.10 -34.82 -1.06
CA PHE A 663 16.23 -34.36 -0.25
C PHE A 663 16.91 -33.15 -0.91
N VAL A 664 17.20 -33.24 -2.22
CA VAL A 664 17.74 -32.11 -3.00
C VAL A 664 16.78 -30.93 -3.01
N TYR A 665 15.48 -31.15 -3.19
CA TYR A 665 14.46 -30.09 -3.09
C TYR A 665 14.44 -29.44 -1.71
N SER A 666 14.45 -30.24 -0.64
CA SER A 666 14.39 -29.72 0.73
C SER A 666 15.64 -28.92 1.08
N LEU A 667 16.81 -29.35 0.60
CA LEU A 667 18.08 -28.65 0.81
C LEU A 667 18.14 -27.36 0.00
N VAL A 668 17.73 -27.38 -1.28
CA VAL A 668 17.65 -26.15 -2.09
C VAL A 668 16.63 -25.19 -1.48
N PHE A 669 15.47 -25.68 -1.05
CA PHE A 669 14.43 -24.89 -0.44
C PHE A 669 14.89 -24.23 0.87
N THR A 670 15.49 -24.99 1.80
CA THR A 670 15.97 -24.44 3.08
C THR A 670 17.06 -23.40 2.87
N PHE A 671 18.01 -23.62 1.95
CA PHE A 671 19.02 -22.61 1.62
C PHE A 671 18.42 -21.40 0.91
N THR A 672 17.44 -21.55 0.00
CA THR A 672 16.75 -20.40 -0.59
C THR A 672 15.93 -19.61 0.42
N VAL A 673 15.29 -20.27 1.39
CA VAL A 673 14.55 -19.60 2.48
C VAL A 673 15.51 -18.89 3.42
N PHE A 674 16.65 -19.50 3.74
CA PHE A 674 17.70 -18.87 4.53
C PHE A 674 18.28 -17.61 3.83
N PHE A 675 18.60 -17.68 2.54
CA PHE A 675 19.04 -16.52 1.77
C PHE A 675 17.94 -15.47 1.58
N ALA A 676 16.66 -15.88 1.47
CA ALA A 676 15.54 -14.95 1.45
C ALA A 676 15.34 -14.23 2.80
N LEU A 677 15.52 -14.94 3.91
CA LEU A 677 15.54 -14.35 5.26
C LEU A 677 16.72 -13.40 5.44
N MET A 678 17.92 -13.78 5.01
CA MET A 678 19.10 -12.91 5.03
C MET A 678 18.88 -11.64 4.18
N MET A 679 18.30 -11.77 2.99
CA MET A 679 17.91 -10.64 2.13
C MET A 679 16.77 -9.81 2.72
N LEU A 680 15.87 -10.38 3.51
CA LEU A 680 14.82 -9.65 4.25
C LEU A 680 15.42 -8.82 5.38
N PHE A 681 16.43 -9.34 6.10
CA PHE A 681 17.14 -8.61 7.16
C PHE A 681 18.09 -7.53 6.62
N LEU A 682 18.71 -7.74 5.45
CA LEU A 682 19.55 -6.72 4.77
C LEU A 682 18.74 -5.72 3.92
N ARG A 683 17.44 -6.01 3.67
CA ARG A 683 16.53 -5.15 2.90
C ARG A 683 16.40 -3.72 3.42
N PRO A 684 16.31 -3.45 4.74
CA PRO A 684 16.16 -2.09 5.26
C PRO A 684 17.38 -1.21 4.93
N ASP A 685 18.57 -1.80 4.95
CA ASP A 685 19.82 -1.09 4.72
C ASP A 685 20.14 -0.96 3.22
N CYS A 686 19.88 -1.99 2.41
CA CYS A 686 19.95 -1.87 0.95
C CYS A 686 18.88 -0.94 0.38
N THR A 687 17.69 -0.85 0.98
CA THR A 687 16.66 0.13 0.56
C THR A 687 17.02 1.55 0.96
N ARG A 688 17.73 1.78 2.07
CA ARG A 688 18.30 3.10 2.40
C ARG A 688 19.37 3.53 1.39
N VAL A 689 20.23 2.62 0.94
CA VAL A 689 21.23 2.89 -0.10
C VAL A 689 20.59 3.05 -1.49
N ALA A 690 19.53 2.30 -1.81
CA ALA A 690 18.78 2.47 -3.06
C ALA A 690 17.92 3.75 -3.08
N ASN A 691 17.46 4.23 -1.92
CA ASN A 691 16.73 5.49 -1.77
C ASN A 691 17.64 6.72 -1.86
N LEU A 692 18.97 6.55 -1.77
CA LEU A 692 19.94 7.61 -2.00
C LEU A 692 19.87 8.12 -3.45
N GLY A 693 19.61 7.22 -4.42
CA GLY A 693 19.33 7.58 -5.80
C GLY A 693 18.02 8.37 -5.96
N LYS A 694 16.98 8.08 -5.18
CA LYS A 694 15.72 8.87 -5.17
C LYS A 694 15.89 10.25 -4.55
N PHE A 695 16.73 10.37 -3.52
CA PHE A 695 17.08 11.67 -2.94
C PHE A 695 17.89 12.52 -3.93
N GLN A 696 18.84 11.90 -4.64
CA GLN A 696 19.61 12.55 -5.71
C GLN A 696 18.69 12.96 -6.88
N GLN A 697 17.71 12.12 -7.25
CA GLN A 697 16.72 12.45 -8.28
C GLN A 697 15.72 13.54 -7.83
N GLN A 698 15.36 13.60 -6.55
CA GLN A 698 14.57 14.69 -6.00
C GLN A 698 15.33 16.01 -5.97
N LEU A 699 16.62 15.99 -5.67
CA LEU A 699 17.50 17.17 -5.76
C LEU A 699 17.69 17.61 -7.22
N TYR A 700 17.84 16.66 -8.15
CA TYR A 700 17.92 16.91 -9.58
C TYR A 700 16.60 17.47 -10.16
N ASN A 701 15.45 16.93 -9.75
CA ASN A 701 14.15 17.45 -10.17
C ASN A 701 13.86 18.83 -9.57
N LYS A 702 14.31 19.11 -8.34
CA LYS A 702 14.25 20.45 -7.75
C LYS A 702 15.15 21.43 -8.49
N SER A 703 16.38 21.03 -8.86
CA SER A 703 17.29 21.91 -9.62
C SER A 703 16.76 22.20 -11.03
N ILE A 704 16.15 21.20 -11.69
CA ILE A 704 15.45 21.40 -12.98
C ILE A 704 14.24 22.32 -12.83
N SER A 705 13.44 22.19 -11.77
CA SER A 705 12.29 23.07 -11.56
C SER A 705 12.71 24.53 -11.35
N VAL A 706 13.79 24.76 -10.59
CA VAL A 706 14.36 26.11 -10.40
C VAL A 706 14.94 26.65 -11.70
N ALA A 707 15.62 25.81 -12.49
CA ALA A 707 16.12 26.20 -13.81
C ALA A 707 14.99 26.49 -14.82
N ALA A 708 13.88 25.75 -14.75
CA ALA A 708 12.70 25.97 -15.58
C ALA A 708 11.98 27.27 -15.20
N ASP A 709 11.84 27.56 -13.90
CA ASP A 709 11.28 28.82 -13.41
C ASP A 709 12.15 30.03 -13.76
N MET A 710 13.49 29.89 -13.63
CA MET A 710 14.44 30.93 -14.09
C MET A 710 14.36 31.16 -15.60
N ASN A 711 14.21 30.10 -16.41
CA ASN A 711 14.03 30.24 -17.87
C ASN A 711 12.68 30.85 -18.23
N ARG A 712 11.61 30.54 -17.48
CA ARG A 712 10.28 31.11 -17.70
C ARG A 712 10.27 32.60 -17.38
N TYR A 713 10.88 32.99 -16.26
CA TYR A 713 11.06 34.37 -15.86
C TYR A 713 11.98 35.14 -16.83
N SER A 714 13.08 34.52 -17.27
CA SER A 714 13.98 35.13 -18.25
C SER A 714 13.30 35.35 -19.60
N ARG A 715 12.46 34.41 -20.07
CA ARG A 715 11.69 34.58 -21.31
C ARG A 715 10.61 35.66 -21.17
N SER A 716 9.89 35.72 -20.06
CA SER A 716 8.87 36.77 -19.85
C SER A 716 9.51 38.16 -19.76
N GLU A 717 10.66 38.27 -19.09
CA GLU A 717 11.38 39.54 -18.99
C GLU A 717 11.95 39.95 -20.35
N MET A 718 12.50 39.01 -21.11
CA MET A 718 13.00 39.27 -22.47
C MET A 718 11.88 39.73 -23.41
N LEU A 719 10.69 39.12 -23.35
CA LEU A 719 9.52 39.53 -24.15
C LEU A 719 9.02 40.92 -23.73
N SER A 720 8.95 41.21 -22.42
CA SER A 720 8.57 42.52 -21.89
C SER A 720 9.52 43.64 -22.36
N GLN A 721 10.84 43.40 -22.29
CA GLN A 721 11.84 44.35 -22.78
C GLN A 721 11.81 44.50 -24.31
N THR A 722 11.49 43.43 -25.04
CA THR A 722 11.34 43.46 -26.51
C THR A 722 10.09 44.24 -26.93
N GLU A 723 8.98 44.09 -26.21
CA GLU A 723 7.74 44.83 -26.46
C GLU A 723 7.89 46.33 -26.15
N LEU A 724 8.59 46.68 -25.07
CA LEU A 724 8.96 48.06 -24.77
C LEU A 724 9.86 48.66 -25.86
N MET A 725 10.87 47.92 -26.32
CA MET A 725 11.71 48.35 -27.46
C MET A 725 10.92 48.52 -28.75
N ASN A 726 10.02 47.58 -29.08
CA ASN A 726 9.19 47.65 -30.28
C ASN A 726 8.20 48.81 -30.23
N ASN A 727 7.61 49.12 -29.07
CA ASN A 727 6.72 50.27 -28.91
C ASN A 727 7.48 51.60 -29.01
N MET A 728 8.69 51.68 -28.48
CA MET A 728 9.57 52.84 -28.66
C MET A 728 10.04 52.98 -30.11
N GLN A 729 10.33 51.87 -30.78
CA GLN A 729 10.72 51.83 -32.19
C GLN A 729 9.56 52.22 -33.11
N HIS A 730 8.34 51.75 -32.84
CA HIS A 730 7.15 52.13 -33.61
C HIS A 730 6.84 53.63 -33.46
N ALA A 731 6.97 54.19 -32.26
CA ALA A 731 6.78 55.61 -32.00
C ALA A 731 7.78 56.52 -32.74
N CYS A 732 8.97 56.02 -33.09
CA CYS A 732 10.01 56.77 -33.80
C CYS A 732 10.23 56.33 -35.26
N SER A 733 9.53 55.29 -35.72
CA SER A 733 9.75 54.68 -37.05
C SER A 733 9.56 55.68 -38.20
N HIS A 734 8.55 56.54 -38.08
CA HIS A 734 8.26 57.58 -39.07
C HIS A 734 9.36 58.65 -39.17
N TYR A 735 10.06 58.93 -38.06
CA TYR A 735 11.16 59.90 -38.02
C TYR A 735 12.44 59.34 -38.66
N ILE A 736 12.73 58.04 -38.48
CA ILE A 736 13.89 57.40 -39.12
C ILE A 736 13.70 57.31 -40.64
N ASP A 737 12.49 56.99 -41.11
CA ASP A 737 12.20 56.93 -42.54
C ASP A 737 12.26 58.33 -43.20
N ASP A 738 11.75 59.38 -42.54
CA ASP A 738 11.86 60.76 -43.03
C ASP A 738 13.31 61.28 -42.98
N LEU A 739 14.10 60.90 -41.97
CA LEU A 739 15.53 61.25 -41.90
C LEU A 739 16.32 60.59 -43.04
N ILE A 740 16.03 59.32 -43.34
CA ILE A 740 16.66 58.58 -44.45
C ILE A 740 16.26 59.18 -45.79
N GLN A 741 14.99 59.56 -45.99
CA GLN A 741 14.54 60.24 -47.20
C GLN A 741 15.11 61.66 -47.35
N ALA A 742 15.26 62.41 -46.26
CA ALA A 742 15.90 63.73 -46.28
C ALA A 742 17.40 63.61 -46.61
N LEU A 743 18.09 62.61 -46.07
CA LEU A 743 19.50 62.34 -46.36
C LEU A 743 19.69 61.92 -47.84
N ALA A 744 18.79 61.08 -48.36
CA ALA A 744 18.80 60.65 -49.75
C ALA A 744 18.60 61.82 -50.73
N ARG A 745 17.64 62.72 -50.46
CA ARG A 745 17.39 63.92 -51.28
C ARG A 745 18.56 64.91 -51.23
N GLN A 746 19.25 65.03 -50.09
CA GLN A 746 20.41 65.91 -49.96
C GLN A 746 21.66 65.33 -50.65
N MET A 747 21.82 64.00 -50.65
CA MET A 747 22.86 63.30 -51.41
C MET A 747 22.63 63.42 -52.92
N GLU A 748 21.38 63.37 -53.37
CA GLU A 748 20.98 63.55 -54.76
C GLU A 748 21.21 65.00 -55.24
N ALA A 749 20.90 66.00 -54.39
CA ALA A 749 21.21 67.41 -54.65
C ALA A 749 22.72 67.70 -54.69
N LEU A 750 23.53 67.01 -53.87
CA LEU A 750 25.00 67.11 -53.89
C LEU A 750 25.62 66.41 -55.12
N MET A 751 25.00 65.34 -55.63
CA MET A 751 25.47 64.66 -56.84
C MET A 751 25.10 65.38 -58.15
N GLN A 752 24.03 66.18 -58.17
CA GLN A 752 23.63 66.95 -59.37
C GLN A 752 24.53 68.16 -59.67
N HIS A 753 25.30 68.68 -58.71
CA HIS A 753 26.31 69.69 -58.99
C HIS A 753 27.64 69.03 -59.43
N GLN A 754 27.84 68.95 -60.75
CA GLN A 754 29.00 68.39 -61.47
C GLN A 754 30.37 69.02 -61.12
N ARG A 755 30.85 68.95 -59.87
CA ARG A 755 32.24 69.33 -59.49
C ARG A 755 32.84 68.53 -58.33
N LEU A 756 32.49 67.25 -58.17
CA LEU A 756 33.07 66.39 -57.12
C LEU A 756 34.22 65.46 -57.53
N PRO A 757 34.44 65.04 -58.80
CA PRO A 757 35.58 64.17 -59.10
C PRO A 757 36.95 64.82 -58.87
N ASP A 758 37.05 66.14 -58.99
CA ASP A 758 38.33 66.87 -58.85
C ASP A 758 38.64 67.30 -57.40
N ALA A 759 37.65 67.37 -56.50
CA ALA A 759 37.83 67.79 -55.11
C ALA A 759 38.34 66.67 -54.18
N PHE A 760 38.26 65.41 -54.61
CA PHE A 760 38.75 64.25 -53.86
C PHE A 760 40.19 63.86 -54.18
N ARG A 761 40.85 64.56 -55.14
CA ARG A 761 42.20 64.19 -55.57
C ARG A 761 43.32 64.76 -54.70
N ASN A 762 43.03 65.76 -53.85
CA ASN A 762 43.97 66.27 -52.86
C ASN A 762 43.25 66.52 -51.52
N GLN A 763 43.86 66.03 -50.44
CA GLN A 763 43.40 66.08 -49.04
C GLN A 763 42.80 67.45 -48.67
N SER A 764 41.48 67.59 -48.78
CA SER A 764 40.79 68.81 -48.38
C SER A 764 40.50 68.81 -46.87
N THR A 765 40.59 70.00 -46.29
CA THR A 765 40.35 70.30 -44.86
C THR A 765 39.03 69.78 -44.33
N LEU A 766 38.00 69.61 -45.18
CA LEU A 766 36.69 69.08 -44.81
C LEU A 766 36.73 67.58 -44.49
N SER A 767 37.51 66.79 -45.24
CA SER A 767 37.74 65.36 -44.94
C SER A 767 38.42 65.22 -43.58
N ASN A 768 39.46 66.01 -43.32
CA ASN A 768 40.14 66.00 -42.03
C ASN A 768 39.24 66.48 -40.88
N LEU A 769 38.35 67.45 -41.10
CA LEU A 769 37.40 67.93 -40.09
C LEU A 769 36.33 66.90 -39.74
N MET A 770 35.76 66.23 -40.75
CA MET A 770 34.83 65.12 -40.54
C MET A 770 35.53 63.94 -39.86
N GLN A 771 36.73 63.58 -40.32
CA GLN A 771 37.49 62.48 -39.73
C GLN A 771 37.86 62.76 -38.27
N THR A 772 38.21 64.01 -37.94
CA THR A 772 38.51 64.42 -36.56
C THR A 772 37.24 64.43 -35.70
N ARG A 773 36.10 64.89 -36.22
CA ARG A 773 34.84 64.91 -35.47
C ARG A 773 34.26 63.52 -35.23
N VAL A 774 34.35 62.63 -36.23
CA VAL A 774 33.98 61.22 -36.10
C VAL A 774 34.91 60.51 -35.12
N ARG A 775 36.22 60.77 -35.18
CA ARG A 775 37.20 60.21 -34.25
C ARG A 775 36.91 60.65 -32.80
N ASN A 776 36.61 61.93 -32.58
CA ASN A 776 36.26 62.44 -31.25
C ASN A 776 34.96 61.83 -30.71
N LEU A 777 33.91 61.71 -31.55
CA LEU A 777 32.65 61.08 -31.16
C LEU A 777 32.82 59.58 -30.87
N MET A 778 33.61 58.87 -31.67
CA MET A 778 33.97 57.48 -31.42
C MET A 778 34.76 57.33 -30.12
N GLN A 779 35.69 58.22 -29.84
CA GLN A 779 36.50 58.18 -28.63
C GLN A 779 35.66 58.48 -27.38
N GLU A 780 34.73 59.43 -27.45
CA GLU A 780 33.78 59.70 -26.37
C GLU A 780 32.83 58.51 -26.12
N TYR A 781 32.36 57.87 -27.20
CA TYR A 781 31.55 56.65 -27.11
C TYR A 781 32.34 55.49 -26.48
N MET A 782 33.58 55.28 -26.90
CA MET A 782 34.47 54.25 -26.34
C MET A 782 34.72 54.47 -24.85
N LEU A 783 34.97 55.72 -24.43
CA LEU A 783 35.12 56.07 -23.02
C LEU A 783 33.85 55.80 -22.20
N LYS A 784 32.66 56.08 -22.77
CA LYS A 784 31.37 55.76 -22.11
C LYS A 784 31.16 54.24 -21.97
N VAL A 785 31.49 53.46 -23.00
CA VAL A 785 31.40 51.99 -22.98
C VAL A 785 32.41 51.38 -22.00
N GLU A 786 33.63 51.90 -21.93
CA GLU A 786 34.64 51.48 -20.96
C GLU A 786 34.23 51.83 -19.52
N ASN A 787 33.71 53.04 -19.30
CA ASN A 787 33.22 53.45 -17.99
C ASN A 787 32.04 52.58 -17.54
N PHE A 788 31.06 52.36 -18.43
CA PHE A 788 29.94 51.45 -18.16
C PHE A 788 30.42 50.04 -17.85
N THR A 789 31.35 49.50 -18.64
CA THR A 789 31.91 48.16 -18.40
C THR A 789 32.63 48.08 -17.07
N ARG A 790 33.39 49.10 -16.68
CA ARG A 790 34.09 49.14 -15.38
C ARG A 790 33.11 49.17 -14.21
N VAL A 791 32.06 49.99 -14.28
CA VAL A 791 31.01 50.05 -13.26
C VAL A 791 30.24 48.74 -13.18
N TYR A 792 29.88 48.18 -14.33
CA TYR A 792 29.17 46.90 -14.41
C TYR A 792 30.02 45.76 -13.85
N LYS A 793 31.31 45.70 -14.19
CA LYS A 793 32.26 44.72 -13.63
C LYS A 793 32.38 44.84 -12.12
N SER A 794 32.50 46.05 -11.59
CA SER A 794 32.53 46.29 -10.15
C SER A 794 31.23 45.84 -9.46
N HIS A 795 30.08 46.06 -10.08
CA HIS A 795 28.79 45.64 -9.53
C HIS A 795 28.61 44.12 -9.55
N VAL A 796 29.00 43.45 -10.64
CA VAL A 796 28.97 41.99 -10.77
C VAL A 796 29.94 41.36 -9.76
N ASP A 797 31.18 41.84 -9.68
CA ASP A 797 32.16 41.32 -8.73
C ASP A 797 31.67 41.51 -7.27
N GLY A 798 31.05 42.66 -6.94
CA GLY A 798 30.48 42.94 -5.62
C GLY A 798 29.35 41.99 -5.21
N ASN A 799 28.49 41.58 -6.15
CA ASN A 799 27.38 40.68 -5.87
C ASN A 799 27.77 39.20 -5.89
N VAL A 800 28.77 38.82 -6.69
CA VAL A 800 29.16 37.43 -6.88
C VAL A 800 30.26 36.99 -5.90
N MET A 801 31.18 37.88 -5.48
CA MET A 801 32.25 37.53 -4.52
C MET A 801 31.76 36.98 -3.17
N PRO A 802 30.66 37.46 -2.56
CA PRO A 802 30.12 36.87 -1.34
C PRO A 802 29.69 35.40 -1.50
N ALA A 803 29.21 35.01 -2.69
CA ALA A 803 28.87 33.63 -3.00
C ALA A 803 30.12 32.75 -3.13
N PHE A 804 31.14 33.23 -3.85
CA PHE A 804 32.44 32.53 -3.95
C PHE A 804 33.13 32.38 -2.60
N THR A 805 33.03 33.39 -1.73
CA THR A 805 33.60 33.35 -0.38
C THR A 805 32.92 32.29 0.49
N ARG A 806 31.58 32.18 0.40
CA ARG A 806 30.82 31.11 1.08
C ARG A 806 31.19 29.73 0.56
N TYR A 807 31.32 29.58 -0.75
CA TYR A 807 31.72 28.32 -1.38
C TYR A 807 33.14 27.90 -1.01
N LYS A 808 34.09 28.84 -0.98
CA LYS A 808 35.46 28.61 -0.49
C LYS A 808 35.48 28.16 0.98
N LYS A 809 34.62 28.73 1.83
CA LYS A 809 34.46 28.30 3.24
C LYS A 809 33.87 26.89 3.36
N TYR A 810 32.98 26.50 2.46
CA TYR A 810 32.46 25.12 2.38
C TYR A 810 33.57 24.14 2.00
N LEU A 811 34.33 24.39 0.94
CA LEU A 811 35.43 23.52 0.52
C LEU A 811 36.52 23.37 1.59
N ARG A 812 36.80 24.43 2.37
CA ARG A 812 37.69 24.33 3.54
C ARG A 812 37.16 23.41 4.64
N ARG A 813 35.84 23.30 4.81
CA ARG A 813 35.24 22.34 5.76
C ARG A 813 35.34 20.91 5.24
N VAL A 814 35.18 20.72 3.92
CA VAL A 814 35.38 19.42 3.27
C VAL A 814 36.83 18.95 3.46
N LEU A 815 37.81 19.83 3.22
CA LEU A 815 39.24 19.54 3.45
C LEU A 815 39.58 19.21 4.92
N ARG A 816 38.82 19.76 5.89
CA ARG A 816 39.04 19.55 7.33
C ARG A 816 38.15 18.45 7.93
N ASN A 817 37.47 17.66 7.11
CA ASN A 817 36.58 16.62 7.59
C ASN A 817 37.38 15.34 7.91
N ASP A 818 37.30 14.87 9.16
CA ASP A 818 38.02 13.69 9.64
C ASP A 818 37.67 12.40 8.89
N TRP A 819 36.45 12.30 8.36
CA TRP A 819 36.01 11.18 7.52
C TRP A 819 36.77 11.11 6.19
N LEU A 820 37.31 12.23 5.72
CA LEU A 820 38.08 12.32 4.48
C LEU A 820 39.59 12.30 4.75
N SER A 821 40.02 11.94 5.96
CA SER A 821 41.43 11.89 6.34
C SER A 821 42.27 10.91 5.52
N PHE A 822 41.69 9.78 5.07
CA PHE A 822 42.37 8.83 4.18
C PHE A 822 42.57 9.40 2.75
N PRO A 823 41.52 9.88 2.04
CA PRO A 823 41.67 10.60 0.78
C PRO A 823 42.59 11.82 0.89
N GLN A 824 42.56 12.55 2.00
CA GLN A 824 43.41 13.71 2.25
C GLN A 824 44.89 13.32 2.35
N ARG A 825 45.22 12.20 3.00
CA ARG A 825 46.59 11.66 3.00
C ARG A 825 47.01 11.25 1.60
N LEU A 826 46.12 10.60 0.84
CA LEU A 826 46.36 10.22 -0.55
C LEU A 826 46.63 11.44 -1.44
N PHE A 827 45.83 12.50 -1.28
CA PHE A 827 45.99 13.78 -1.96
C PHE A 827 47.29 14.51 -1.62
N ASN A 828 47.69 14.49 -0.34
CA ASN A 828 48.95 15.07 0.10
C ASN A 828 50.14 14.29 -0.47
N LEU A 829 50.04 12.97 -0.58
CA LEU A 829 51.06 12.10 -1.21
C LEU A 829 51.12 12.28 -2.73
N SER A 830 49.98 12.45 -3.39
CA SER A 830 49.89 12.66 -4.84
C SER A 830 50.27 14.07 -5.28
N SER A 831 50.40 15.01 -4.35
CA SER A 831 50.73 16.42 -4.64
C SER A 831 52.16 16.64 -5.19
N SER A 832 53.01 15.61 -5.18
CA SER A 832 54.41 15.65 -5.63
C SER A 832 54.64 15.38 -7.12
N THR A 833 53.62 14.99 -7.89
CA THR A 833 53.79 14.66 -9.32
C THR A 833 52.71 15.27 -10.22
N GLY A 834 53.14 16.16 -11.13
CA GLY A 834 52.47 16.35 -12.41
C GLY A 834 51.88 17.74 -12.70
N MET A 835 52.59 18.47 -13.56
CA MET A 835 52.32 19.67 -14.39
C MET A 835 50.87 20.15 -14.69
N ARG A 836 49.79 19.45 -14.33
CA ARG A 836 48.40 19.86 -14.62
C ARG A 836 47.94 21.05 -13.76
N ARG A 837 48.52 21.26 -12.57
CA ARG A 837 48.19 22.36 -11.65
C ARG A 837 48.59 23.75 -12.15
N GLN A 838 49.72 23.91 -12.86
CA GLN A 838 50.24 25.26 -13.14
C GLN A 838 49.47 26.07 -14.21
N ARG A 839 48.64 25.44 -15.06
CA ARG A 839 47.95 26.17 -16.15
C ARG A 839 46.61 26.82 -15.75
N LEU A 840 46.08 26.56 -14.55
CA LEU A 840 44.74 27.02 -14.12
C LEU A 840 44.74 27.99 -12.93
N HIS A 841 45.90 28.48 -12.46
CA HIS A 841 45.97 29.20 -11.18
C HIS A 841 46.33 30.70 -11.26
N ALA A 842 46.65 31.26 -12.43
CA ALA A 842 46.95 32.69 -12.54
C ALA A 842 45.66 33.51 -12.75
N GLY A 843 45.16 34.17 -11.69
CA GLY A 843 44.15 35.25 -11.78
C GLY A 843 42.68 34.87 -11.54
N LEU A 844 42.38 33.66 -11.05
CA LEU A 844 41.01 33.22 -10.77
C LEU A 844 40.56 33.49 -9.32
N PRO A 845 39.29 33.91 -9.08
CA PRO A 845 38.78 34.23 -7.75
C PRO A 845 38.64 33.01 -6.81
N LEU A 846 38.53 31.80 -7.35
CA LEU A 846 38.54 30.53 -6.62
C LEU A 846 39.87 29.81 -6.85
N SER A 847 40.77 29.89 -5.87
CA SER A 847 42.07 29.23 -5.87
C SER A 847 42.49 28.79 -4.46
N GLY A 848 43.30 27.73 -4.37
CA GLY A 848 43.92 27.22 -3.16
C GLY A 848 43.68 25.72 -2.89
N THR A 849 44.42 25.16 -1.93
CA THR A 849 44.48 23.72 -1.64
C THR A 849 43.13 23.05 -1.37
N ALA A 850 42.16 23.77 -0.79
CA ALA A 850 40.82 23.25 -0.55
C ALA A 850 39.99 23.09 -1.84
N VAL A 851 40.24 23.91 -2.85
CA VAL A 851 39.61 23.80 -4.18
C VAL A 851 40.23 22.64 -4.93
N ASP A 852 41.55 22.51 -4.87
CA ASP A 852 42.28 21.41 -5.50
C ASP A 852 41.93 20.05 -4.89
N PHE A 853 41.68 20.01 -3.58
CA PHE A 853 41.19 18.80 -2.92
C PHE A 853 39.75 18.47 -3.33
N GLY A 854 38.88 19.47 -3.46
CA GLY A 854 37.53 19.28 -3.98
C GLY A 854 37.53 18.74 -5.42
N ALA A 855 38.43 19.22 -6.27
CA ALA A 855 38.62 18.72 -7.63
C ALA A 855 39.23 17.30 -7.64
N PHE A 856 40.14 16.99 -6.72
CA PHE A 856 40.69 15.64 -6.53
C PHE A 856 39.61 14.61 -6.11
N LEU A 857 38.59 15.07 -5.39
CA LEU A 857 37.41 14.26 -5.05
C LEU A 857 36.39 14.18 -6.19
N GLU A 858 36.72 14.67 -7.39
CA GLU A 858 35.87 14.70 -8.58
C GLU A 858 34.51 15.37 -8.35
N ILE A 859 34.46 16.40 -7.50
CA ILE A 859 33.25 17.22 -7.34
C ILE A 859 33.09 18.08 -8.59
N GLU A 860 32.27 17.61 -9.55
CA GLU A 860 32.04 18.23 -10.87
C GLU A 860 31.74 19.73 -10.79
N GLU A 861 31.02 20.15 -9.74
CA GLU A 861 30.64 21.55 -9.55
C GLU A 861 31.84 22.46 -9.30
N VAL A 862 32.95 21.95 -8.76
CA VAL A 862 34.15 22.75 -8.46
C VAL A 862 34.78 23.27 -9.75
N GLU A 863 34.90 22.41 -10.77
CA GLU A 863 35.50 22.77 -12.06
C GLU A 863 34.59 23.74 -12.85
N ILE A 864 33.28 23.49 -12.84
CA ILE A 864 32.30 24.35 -13.49
C ILE A 864 32.30 25.75 -12.87
N ILE A 865 32.26 25.84 -11.54
CA ILE A 865 32.19 27.10 -10.80
C ILE A 865 33.51 27.88 -10.92
N GLN A 866 34.65 27.20 -11.00
CA GLN A 866 35.96 27.84 -11.18
C GLN A 866 36.11 28.54 -12.54
N VAL A 867 35.55 27.97 -13.61
CA VAL A 867 35.70 28.47 -14.99
C VAL A 867 34.58 29.46 -15.38
N MET A 868 33.48 29.49 -14.63
CA MET A 868 32.29 30.30 -14.91
C MET A 868 32.57 31.82 -15.03
N PRO A 869 33.34 32.48 -14.15
CA PRO A 869 33.65 33.91 -14.28
C PRO A 869 34.38 34.26 -15.57
N VAL A 870 35.32 33.40 -15.99
CA VAL A 870 36.11 33.60 -17.21
C VAL A 870 35.23 33.47 -18.44
N ARG A 871 34.39 32.44 -18.50
CA ARG A 871 33.44 32.24 -19.61
C ARG A 871 32.41 33.35 -19.70
N PHE A 872 31.92 33.84 -18.57
CA PHE A 872 30.99 34.97 -18.53
C PHE A 872 31.62 36.22 -19.15
N TRP A 873 32.81 36.62 -18.69
CA TRP A 873 33.49 37.81 -19.22
C TRP A 873 33.95 37.66 -20.66
N GLN A 874 34.31 36.45 -21.10
CA GLN A 874 34.57 36.16 -22.52
C GLN A 874 33.33 36.36 -23.38
N ARG A 875 32.16 35.86 -22.96
CA ARG A 875 30.88 36.06 -23.67
C ARG A 875 30.45 37.52 -23.68
N TYR A 876 30.64 38.23 -22.57
CA TYR A 876 30.37 39.66 -22.50
C TYR A 876 31.26 40.46 -23.46
N ASN A 877 32.56 40.14 -23.51
CA ASN A 877 33.47 40.80 -24.44
C ASN A 877 33.15 40.47 -25.91
N ALA A 878 32.72 39.24 -26.20
CA ALA A 878 32.30 38.82 -27.54
C ALA A 878 30.96 39.41 -28.00
N SER A 879 30.11 39.86 -27.06
CA SER A 879 28.81 40.49 -27.35
C SER A 879 28.88 42.01 -27.41
N ARG A 880 30.06 42.61 -27.23
CA ARG A 880 30.24 44.03 -27.54
C ARG A 880 30.08 44.24 -29.05
N PRO A 881 29.29 45.24 -29.48
CA PRO A 881 29.20 45.55 -30.90
C PRO A 881 30.61 45.89 -31.43
N PRO A 882 31.04 45.29 -32.56
CA PRO A 882 32.34 45.63 -33.13
C PRO A 882 32.33 47.11 -33.50
N VAL A 883 33.44 47.80 -33.19
CA VAL A 883 33.61 49.20 -33.61
C VAL A 883 33.55 49.21 -35.14
N PRO A 884 32.62 49.95 -35.76
CA PRO A 884 32.52 49.96 -37.21
C PRO A 884 33.81 50.55 -37.79
N VAL A 885 34.60 49.70 -38.47
CA VAL A 885 35.76 50.18 -39.24
C VAL A 885 35.20 50.85 -40.47
N LEU A 886 35.19 52.19 -40.47
CA LEU A 886 34.83 52.95 -41.66
C LEU A 886 35.87 52.68 -42.75
N PRO A 887 35.47 52.30 -43.97
CA PRO A 887 36.40 52.06 -45.06
C PRO A 887 37.01 53.41 -45.46
N ILE A 888 38.24 53.67 -45.03
CA ILE A 888 39.04 54.78 -45.54
C ILE A 888 39.90 54.21 -46.68
N PRO A 889 39.77 54.69 -47.93
CA PRO A 889 40.66 54.26 -49.00
C PRO A 889 42.09 54.70 -48.69
N GLY A 890 43.01 53.72 -48.61
CA GLY A 890 44.45 53.96 -48.57
C GLY A 890 45.06 54.08 -47.17
N LEU A 891 45.15 52.96 -46.44
CA LEU A 891 46.14 52.76 -45.38
C LEU A 891 46.36 51.25 -45.15
N ASP A 892 46.83 50.57 -46.20
CA ASP A 892 47.71 49.41 -46.05
C ASP A 892 49.11 49.85 -46.52
N ARG A 893 49.99 50.10 -45.54
CA ARG A 893 51.43 49.90 -45.62
C ARG A 893 52.04 49.87 -44.24
#